data_AF-A0A2N2D7B6-F1
#
_entry.id   AF-A0A2N2D7B6-F1
#
_cell.length_a   1.000
_cell.length_b   1.000
_cell.length_c   1.000
_cell.angle_alpha   90.00
_cell.angle_beta   90.00
_cell.angle_gamma   90.00
#
_symmetry.space_group_name_H-M   'P 1'
#
loop_
_entity.id
_entity.type
_entity.pdbx_description
1 polymer ?
#
loop_
_entity_poly.entity_id
_entity_poly.type
_entity_poly.pdbx_seq_one_letter_code
_entity_poly.pdbx_strand_id
1 'polypeptide(L)'
;MKKKIWSCWLILALVFLLVGTGSCVAANQVFQDANAHWAKDYINQLSSLGYIAGNPDGTFKPDKSMTRAEFTSLLISCMGITPSDKTSRNFSDTAGHWALAPINEAAKLGILEPSEYSKGLVPNGAIKRSEACAMLVRALGKSPTNAMTTFKDNDKVQLSDYRGYIKTASDLGLMSGYPNGNFEPFNELPRGQACTVLYKYLAQQGKVPASPIPVTETSPTTPVSTGSIRYVTIGNDLYDSKTVPVSFIINYIEVPVKSMSVSSSNINVNNTYTLKMDSDSDNPDIVINNIRYGIDKLTVSGDKLVVSPGYRKIYKFKAGEYGYNSDYVSLYVKSANQGYYLSDMGIIDEYRVKVGSQTYNLSTDKITIATNASGGSTGKRSFYDIKQIDLAPKDTIMQLVATDSVVMDQLGIADVAAIFVDNTTIALNSIKKIDFIMGGKKHALSEVTIDATGNFSGGGRDKVYPYNQVMMIIDDMQYKINLLNINKSKFIFYCDKGISQEWVIVDGEYYDVSDVKIIKGTSIYGLDQAIVVQRNLIRIGGQQYKLDSDFKCRVDNKIYAINSIEYSSALLATIIDIGSLADTTLANQPLEIVFFKGNSRYQEGTSNVSIYTGSKWLTFDQIFISDPAHFTYQDTSYNLIEAKIKINDKEFKATDTAWHGATQVLDIYIEEL
;
A
#
# COMPACT_ATOMS: atom_id res chain seq x y z
N MET A 1 -22.19 -25.96 38.07
CA MET A 1 -22.60 -25.28 36.82
C MET A 1 -21.49 -24.35 36.38
N LYS A 2 -21.10 -24.45 35.11
CA LYS A 2 -19.83 -23.97 34.53
C LYS A 2 -19.83 -22.44 34.38
N LYS A 3 -18.84 -21.75 34.97
CA LYS A 3 -18.42 -20.41 34.54
C LYS A 3 -17.04 -20.58 33.88
N LYS A 4 -16.99 -20.51 32.55
CA LYS A 4 -15.73 -20.42 31.80
C LYS A 4 -15.53 -18.96 31.38
N ILE A 5 -14.58 -18.32 32.03
CA ILE A 5 -13.94 -17.08 31.61
C ILE A 5 -12.93 -17.48 30.54
N TRP A 6 -13.00 -16.89 29.35
CA TRP A 6 -11.94 -17.02 28.33
C TRP A 6 -11.55 -15.62 27.86
N SER A 7 -10.42 -15.16 28.38
CA SER A 7 -9.70 -13.98 27.93
C SER A 7 -8.81 -14.37 26.76
N CYS A 8 -8.96 -13.70 25.61
CA CYS A 8 -8.12 -13.84 24.43
C CYS A 8 -6.71 -13.30 24.70
N TRP A 9 -5.69 -14.13 24.48
CA TRP A 9 -4.29 -13.73 24.44
C TRP A 9 -3.83 -13.64 22.99
N LEU A 10 -3.41 -12.43 22.59
CA LEU A 10 -2.81 -12.09 21.31
C LEU A 10 -1.32 -11.89 21.61
N ILE A 11 -0.43 -12.80 21.20
CA ILE A 11 1.03 -12.66 21.40
C ILE A 11 1.74 -12.96 20.09
N LEU A 12 2.33 -11.92 19.51
CA LEU A 12 3.10 -11.93 18.27
C LEU A 12 4.60 -12.01 18.63
N ALA A 13 5.20 -13.19 18.45
CA ALA A 13 6.63 -13.44 18.60
C ALA A 13 7.09 -14.46 17.56
N LEU A 14 7.96 -14.03 16.64
CA LEU A 14 8.61 -14.89 15.67
C LEU A 14 10.12 -14.57 15.69
N VAL A 15 10.80 -15.12 16.71
CA VAL A 15 12.25 -15.35 16.70
C VAL A 15 12.41 -16.83 16.37
N PHE A 16 12.56 -17.16 15.08
CA PHE A 16 12.83 -18.53 14.67
C PHE A 16 14.31 -18.85 14.90
N LEU A 17 14.59 -19.67 15.92
CA LEU A 17 15.80 -20.50 15.92
C LEU A 17 15.62 -21.61 14.89
N LEU A 18 16.57 -21.74 13.96
CA LEU A 18 16.83 -23.04 13.35
C LEU A 18 18.34 -23.29 13.27
N VAL A 19 18.64 -24.52 13.68
CA VAL A 19 19.92 -25.11 13.94
C VAL A 19 20.51 -25.68 12.64
N GLY A 20 21.79 -25.42 12.38
CA GLY A 20 22.56 -26.12 11.36
C GLY A 20 24.00 -25.63 11.34
N THR A 21 24.95 -26.48 11.75
CA THR A 21 26.38 -26.20 11.59
C THR A 21 26.78 -26.37 10.14
N GLY A 22 26.75 -25.27 9.40
CA GLY A 22 27.51 -25.08 8.18
C GLY A 22 27.91 -23.62 8.15
N SER A 23 29.22 -23.32 8.11
CA SER A 23 29.70 -21.96 7.93
C SER A 23 29.31 -21.47 6.54
N CYS A 24 28.07 -21.00 6.38
CA CYS A 24 27.70 -20.08 5.34
C CYS A 24 28.14 -18.68 5.81
N VAL A 25 28.86 -17.97 4.96
CA VAL A 25 29.14 -16.54 5.17
C VAL A 25 27.78 -15.85 5.20
N ALA A 26 27.30 -15.47 6.39
CA ALA A 26 26.00 -14.85 6.53
C ALA A 26 26.07 -13.43 5.95
N ALA A 27 25.08 -13.10 5.10
CA ALA A 27 24.94 -11.75 4.58
C ALA A 27 24.69 -10.78 5.74
N ASN A 28 25.43 -9.68 5.77
CA ASN A 28 25.29 -8.65 6.79
C ASN A 28 23.93 -7.95 6.62
N GLN A 29 22.91 -8.38 7.38
CA GLN A 29 21.58 -7.78 7.34
C GLN A 29 21.58 -6.51 8.18
N VAL A 30 21.39 -5.35 7.54
CA VAL A 30 21.24 -4.06 8.21
C VAL A 30 19.75 -3.75 8.34
N PHE A 31 19.29 -3.48 9.57
CA PHE A 31 17.89 -3.16 9.85
C PHE A 31 17.69 -1.63 9.86
N GLN A 32 16.75 -1.15 9.05
CA GLN A 32 16.52 0.30 8.88
C GLN A 32 16.14 1.00 10.19
N ASP A 33 15.28 0.37 11.00
CA ASP A 33 14.85 0.88 12.30
C ASP A 33 15.92 0.78 13.41
N ALA A 34 16.98 0.00 13.18
CA ALA A 34 18.13 -0.07 14.07
C ALA A 34 19.30 0.82 13.61
N ASN A 35 19.23 1.45 12.42
CA ASN A 35 20.38 2.15 11.85
C ASN A 35 20.83 3.37 12.68
N ALA A 36 19.88 4.07 13.31
CA ALA A 36 20.17 5.17 14.24
C ALA A 36 20.22 4.73 15.71
N HIS A 37 20.02 3.43 15.99
CA HIS A 37 19.89 2.91 17.35
C HIS A 37 21.27 2.57 17.94
N TRP A 38 21.51 2.89 19.22
CA TRP A 38 22.81 2.67 19.88
C TRP A 38 23.27 1.21 19.88
N ALA A 39 22.34 0.26 19.80
CA ALA A 39 22.62 -1.17 19.73
C ALA A 39 22.88 -1.70 18.30
N LYS A 40 22.90 -0.83 17.27
CA LYS A 40 23.06 -1.19 15.84
C LYS A 40 24.13 -2.25 15.63
N ASP A 41 25.35 -1.98 16.08
CA ASP A 41 26.49 -2.84 15.76
C ASP A 41 26.36 -4.21 16.44
N TYR A 42 25.80 -4.28 17.65
CA TYR A 42 25.52 -5.54 18.33
C TYR A 42 24.46 -6.37 17.59
N ILE A 43 23.42 -5.71 17.11
CA ILE A 43 22.32 -6.33 16.36
C ILE A 43 22.87 -6.87 15.03
N ASN A 44 23.58 -6.04 14.27
CA ASN A 44 24.13 -6.44 12.97
C ASN A 44 25.13 -7.59 13.11
N GLN A 45 25.98 -7.58 14.14
CA GLN A 45 26.93 -8.66 14.39
C GLN A 45 26.26 -9.97 14.80
N LEU A 46 25.24 -9.95 15.67
CA LEU A 46 24.51 -11.17 15.99
C LEU A 46 23.72 -11.69 14.79
N SER A 47 23.25 -10.80 13.92
CA SER A 47 22.58 -11.18 12.68
C SER A 47 23.55 -11.80 11.67
N SER A 48 24.74 -11.21 11.51
CA SER A 48 25.80 -11.74 10.63
C SER A 48 26.38 -13.07 11.15
N LEU A 49 26.23 -13.37 12.43
CA LEU A 49 26.55 -14.68 13.01
C LEU A 49 25.39 -15.68 12.92
N GLY A 50 24.23 -15.28 12.38
CA GLY A 50 23.05 -16.12 12.22
C GLY A 50 22.26 -16.38 13.51
N TYR A 51 22.54 -15.64 14.59
CA TYR A 51 21.83 -15.82 15.86
C TYR A 51 20.46 -15.14 15.87
N ILE A 52 20.31 -14.03 15.14
CA ILE A 52 19.07 -13.26 15.08
C ILE A 52 18.70 -12.91 13.64
N ALA A 53 17.39 -12.79 13.41
CA ALA A 53 16.81 -12.31 12.17
C ALA A 53 15.84 -11.16 12.45
N GLY A 54 15.63 -10.30 11.45
CA GLY A 54 14.61 -9.26 11.49
C GLY A 54 13.20 -9.81 11.37
N ASN A 55 12.24 -8.92 11.57
CA ASN A 55 10.86 -9.15 11.23
C ASN A 55 10.69 -9.27 9.70
N PRO A 56 9.61 -9.91 9.22
CA PRO A 56 9.32 -10.00 7.79
C PRO A 56 9.20 -8.65 7.07
N ASP A 57 8.93 -7.57 7.81
CA ASP A 57 8.85 -6.18 7.32
C ASP A 57 10.23 -5.49 7.20
N GLY A 58 11.33 -6.22 7.39
CA GLY A 58 12.70 -5.69 7.33
C GLY A 58 13.18 -4.96 8.59
N THR A 59 12.34 -4.84 9.63
CA THR A 59 12.67 -4.15 10.89
C THR A 59 13.19 -5.09 11.98
N PHE A 60 13.91 -4.60 12.99
CA PHE A 60 14.36 -5.39 14.15
C PHE A 60 13.54 -5.16 15.43
N LYS A 61 12.97 -3.96 15.57
CA LYS A 61 12.26 -3.42 16.74
C LYS A 61 13.12 -3.45 18.02
N PRO A 62 14.26 -2.73 18.05
CA PRO A 62 15.25 -2.82 19.13
C PRO A 62 14.69 -2.43 20.51
N ASP A 63 13.71 -1.53 20.57
CA ASP A 63 13.12 -1.04 21.82
C ASP A 63 11.95 -1.91 22.34
N LYS A 64 11.52 -2.93 21.60
CA LYS A 64 10.48 -3.88 22.07
C LYS A 64 11.07 -4.77 23.17
N SER A 65 10.34 -4.98 24.27
CA SER A 65 10.72 -5.95 25.32
C SER A 65 10.86 -7.37 24.76
N MET A 66 11.91 -8.08 25.17
CA MET A 66 12.14 -9.47 24.83
C MET A 66 11.47 -10.40 25.86
N THR A 67 10.84 -11.47 25.41
CA THR A 67 10.23 -12.47 26.29
C THR A 67 11.26 -13.42 26.91
N ARG A 68 10.93 -14.05 28.04
CA ARG A 68 11.78 -15.08 28.67
C ARG A 68 12.08 -16.24 27.72
N ALA A 69 11.09 -16.67 26.95
CA ALA A 69 11.25 -17.72 25.95
C ALA A 69 12.22 -17.33 24.83
N GLU A 70 12.09 -16.12 24.28
CA GLU A 70 13.01 -15.62 23.24
C GLU A 70 14.44 -15.51 23.76
N PHE A 71 14.65 -14.92 24.94
CA PHE A 71 15.98 -14.78 25.52
C PHE A 71 16.62 -16.13 25.83
N THR A 72 15.87 -17.06 26.44
CA THR A 72 16.34 -18.42 26.75
C THR A 72 16.78 -19.14 25.48
N SER A 73 15.95 -19.07 24.43
CA SER A 73 16.23 -19.77 23.19
C SER A 73 17.48 -19.20 22.52
N LEU A 74 17.61 -17.88 22.49
CA LEU A 74 18.77 -17.21 21.90
C LEU A 74 20.06 -17.51 22.69
N LEU A 75 20.01 -17.53 24.03
CA LEU A 75 21.16 -17.91 24.86
C LEU A 75 21.63 -19.34 24.58
N ILE A 76 20.71 -20.30 24.50
CA ILE A 76 21.02 -21.70 24.16
C ILE A 76 21.65 -21.79 22.75
N SER A 77 21.17 -20.98 21.80
CA SER A 77 21.79 -20.87 20.48
C SER A 77 23.22 -20.33 20.54
N CYS A 78 23.47 -19.24 21.30
CA CYS A 78 24.81 -18.67 21.50
C CYS A 78 25.79 -19.64 22.18
N MET A 79 25.27 -20.56 23.00
CA MET A 79 26.04 -21.67 23.55
C MET A 79 26.46 -22.70 22.49
N GLY A 80 25.82 -22.70 21.31
CA GLY A 80 26.03 -23.67 20.24
C GLY A 80 25.27 -24.97 20.47
N ILE A 81 24.22 -24.94 21.30
CA ILE A 81 23.48 -26.13 21.72
C ILE A 81 22.22 -26.27 20.87
N THR A 82 21.97 -27.49 20.43
CA THR A 82 20.76 -27.88 19.68
C THR A 82 19.80 -28.59 20.61
N PRO A 83 18.77 -27.91 21.13
CA PRO A 83 17.83 -28.54 22.06
C PRO A 83 16.89 -29.48 21.30
N SER A 84 16.74 -30.71 21.80
CA SER A 84 15.89 -31.75 21.17
C SER A 84 14.73 -32.21 22.05
N ASP A 85 14.80 -31.99 23.36
CA ASP A 85 13.79 -32.45 24.33
C ASP A 85 12.51 -31.61 24.29
N LYS A 86 11.48 -32.12 23.60
CA LYS A 86 10.15 -31.51 23.52
C LYS A 86 9.13 -32.14 24.47
N THR A 87 9.55 -32.98 25.41
CA THR A 87 8.62 -33.79 26.23
C THR A 87 8.71 -33.48 27.72
N SER A 88 9.89 -33.13 28.24
CA SER A 88 10.05 -32.76 29.65
C SER A 88 9.20 -31.54 30.00
N ARG A 89 8.67 -31.53 31.23
CA ARG A 89 7.79 -30.47 31.74
C ARG A 89 8.36 -29.88 33.01
N ASN A 90 9.47 -29.16 32.88
CA ASN A 90 10.15 -28.52 34.01
C ASN A 90 9.34 -27.35 34.60
N PHE A 91 8.44 -26.76 33.81
CA PHE A 91 7.54 -25.68 34.21
C PHE A 91 6.10 -26.02 33.82
N SER A 92 5.13 -25.65 34.66
CA SER A 92 3.72 -26.02 34.48
C SER A 92 3.04 -25.32 33.29
N ASP A 93 3.60 -24.20 32.82
CA ASP A 93 2.99 -23.28 31.86
C ASP A 93 3.72 -23.25 30.49
N THR A 94 4.60 -24.22 30.23
CA THR A 94 5.36 -24.33 28.97
C THR A 94 4.86 -25.44 28.05
N ALA A 95 3.84 -26.19 28.46
CA ALA A 95 3.26 -27.27 27.66
C ALA A 95 2.74 -26.75 26.31
N GLY A 96 3.24 -27.30 25.19
CA GLY A 96 2.87 -26.87 23.83
C GLY A 96 3.50 -25.54 23.38
N HIS A 97 4.40 -24.95 24.16
CA HIS A 97 5.09 -23.72 23.78
C HIS A 97 6.17 -23.97 22.73
N TRP A 98 6.34 -23.06 21.75
CA TRP A 98 7.35 -23.20 20.68
C TRP A 98 8.78 -23.33 21.24
N ALA A 99 9.06 -22.61 22.33
CA ALA A 99 10.35 -22.63 23.02
C ALA A 99 10.51 -23.79 24.03
N LEU A 100 9.65 -24.81 24.02
CA LEU A 100 9.72 -25.90 25.01
C LEU A 100 11.08 -26.59 25.03
N ALA A 101 11.65 -26.89 23.85
CA ALA A 101 12.96 -27.53 23.75
C ALA A 101 14.10 -26.70 24.34
N PRO A 102 14.32 -25.43 23.95
CA PRO A 102 15.36 -24.61 24.56
C PRO A 102 15.13 -24.36 26.05
N ILE A 103 13.88 -24.24 26.51
CA ILE A 103 13.56 -24.11 27.94
C ILE A 103 13.97 -25.37 28.71
N ASN A 104 13.68 -26.56 28.17
CA ASN A 104 14.07 -27.82 28.79
C ASN A 104 15.58 -27.98 28.84
N GLU A 105 16.29 -27.60 27.78
CA GLU A 105 17.75 -27.64 27.77
C GLU A 105 18.35 -26.66 28.78
N ALA A 106 17.80 -25.44 28.86
CA ALA A 106 18.22 -24.47 29.88
C ALA A 106 17.98 -24.97 31.31
N ALA A 107 16.86 -25.68 31.55
CA ALA A 107 16.58 -26.28 32.85
C ALA A 107 17.57 -27.41 33.18
N LYS A 108 17.85 -28.29 32.21
CA LYS A 108 18.81 -29.38 32.34
C LYS A 108 20.23 -28.89 32.63
N LEU A 109 20.62 -27.75 32.05
CA LEU A 109 21.93 -27.13 32.26
C LEU A 109 22.00 -26.29 33.56
N GLY A 110 20.90 -26.19 34.32
CA GLY A 110 20.83 -25.35 35.52
C GLY A 110 20.90 -23.85 35.24
N ILE A 111 20.63 -23.43 33.99
CA ILE A 111 20.52 -22.01 33.61
C ILE A 111 19.19 -21.44 34.10
N LEU A 112 18.12 -22.20 33.89
CA LEU A 112 16.81 -21.97 34.50
C LEU A 112 16.62 -22.97 35.63
N GLU A 113 16.36 -22.48 36.84
CA GLU A 113 16.17 -23.33 38.02
C GLU A 113 14.69 -23.39 38.37
N PRO A 114 13.98 -24.52 38.18
CA PRO A 114 12.54 -24.61 38.40
C PRO A 114 12.07 -24.16 39.79
N SER A 115 12.91 -24.34 40.81
CA SER A 115 12.58 -23.89 42.18
C SER A 115 12.46 -22.36 42.32
N GLU A 116 13.05 -21.57 41.40
CA GLU A 116 12.90 -20.10 41.35
C GLU A 116 11.57 -19.65 40.73
N TYR A 117 10.86 -20.56 40.06
CA TYR A 117 9.64 -20.27 39.30
C TYR A 117 8.45 -21.08 39.83
N SER A 118 8.18 -20.95 41.13
CA SER A 118 7.12 -21.70 41.84
C SER A 118 5.70 -21.58 41.23
N LYS A 119 5.45 -20.58 40.38
CA LYS A 119 4.16 -20.32 39.70
C LYS A 119 4.21 -20.57 38.19
N GLY A 120 5.29 -21.14 37.67
CA GLY A 120 5.56 -21.25 36.24
C GLY A 120 6.56 -20.20 35.73
N LEU A 121 7.11 -20.45 34.54
CA LEU A 121 8.16 -19.62 33.92
C LEU A 121 7.60 -18.30 33.36
N VAL A 122 6.33 -18.29 32.99
CA VAL A 122 5.66 -17.25 32.20
C VAL A 122 6.46 -16.96 30.93
N PRO A 123 6.54 -17.94 29.99
CA PRO A 123 7.49 -17.92 28.87
C PRO A 123 7.29 -16.72 27.92
N ASN A 124 6.05 -16.26 27.74
CA ASN A 124 5.73 -15.08 26.92
C ASN A 124 5.77 -13.76 27.69
N GLY A 125 6.07 -13.78 29.00
CA GLY A 125 6.30 -12.58 29.78
C GLY A 125 7.66 -11.97 29.45
N ALA A 126 7.77 -10.65 29.53
CA ALA A 126 9.04 -9.95 29.37
C ALA A 126 10.07 -10.43 30.40
N ILE A 127 11.32 -10.64 29.95
CA ILE A 127 12.43 -10.98 30.84
C ILE A 127 12.91 -9.74 31.57
N LYS A 128 13.20 -9.87 32.86
CA LYS A 128 13.79 -8.81 33.67
C LYS A 128 15.31 -8.81 33.56
N ARG A 129 15.93 -7.64 33.75
CA ARG A 129 17.40 -7.49 33.76
C ARG A 129 18.10 -8.42 34.76
N SER A 130 17.54 -8.54 35.97
CA SER A 130 18.06 -9.44 37.02
C SER A 130 18.01 -10.92 36.64
N GLU A 131 16.93 -11.37 36.00
CA GLU A 131 16.76 -12.74 35.50
C GLU A 131 17.78 -13.04 34.40
N ALA A 132 17.97 -12.12 33.44
CA ALA A 132 18.97 -12.25 32.38
C ALA A 132 20.40 -12.36 32.95
N CYS A 133 20.75 -11.61 34.00
CA CYS A 133 22.05 -11.75 34.68
C CYS A 133 22.27 -13.14 35.25
N ALA A 134 21.27 -13.70 35.94
CA ALA A 134 21.36 -15.04 36.50
C ALA A 134 21.59 -16.08 35.40
N MET A 135 20.82 -16.02 34.32
CA MET A 135 20.95 -16.93 33.18
C MET A 135 22.33 -16.83 32.52
N LEU A 136 22.84 -15.62 32.25
CA LEU A 136 24.14 -15.42 31.61
C LEU A 136 25.31 -15.91 32.48
N VAL A 137 25.29 -15.60 33.78
CA VAL A 137 26.34 -16.03 34.72
C VAL A 137 26.36 -17.54 34.87
N ARG A 138 25.18 -18.19 34.95
CA ARG A 138 25.05 -19.65 34.97
C ARG A 138 25.53 -20.28 33.67
N ALA A 139 25.19 -19.70 32.51
CA ALA A 139 25.64 -20.18 31.21
C ALA A 139 27.18 -20.12 31.07
N LEU A 140 27.86 -19.17 31.73
CA LEU A 140 29.33 -19.11 31.81
C LEU A 140 29.94 -20.09 32.84
N GLY A 141 29.12 -20.86 33.57
CA GLY A 141 29.58 -21.73 34.65
C GLY A 141 30.16 -20.96 35.84
N LYS A 142 29.72 -19.71 36.06
CA LYS A 142 30.18 -18.85 37.15
C LYS A 142 29.18 -18.82 38.30
N SER A 143 29.67 -18.53 39.50
CA SER A 143 28.86 -18.46 40.71
C SER A 143 28.49 -17.00 41.06
N PRO A 144 27.34 -16.78 41.72
CA PRO A 144 27.01 -15.47 42.27
C PRO A 144 27.98 -15.09 43.39
N THR A 145 28.23 -13.80 43.57
CA THR A 145 29.00 -13.27 44.71
C THR A 145 28.11 -12.44 45.62
N ASN A 146 28.35 -12.49 46.93
CA ASN A 146 27.61 -11.68 47.91
C ASN A 146 28.20 -10.27 48.10
N ALA A 147 29.18 -9.88 47.28
CA ALA A 147 29.74 -8.54 47.33
C ALA A 147 28.69 -7.49 46.94
N MET A 148 28.76 -6.33 47.61
CA MET A 148 27.85 -5.22 47.35
C MET A 148 28.12 -4.57 45.98
N THR A 149 27.06 -4.13 45.31
CA THR A 149 27.19 -3.34 44.07
C THR A 149 27.44 -1.87 44.40
N THR A 150 27.93 -1.12 43.40
CA THR A 150 28.15 0.33 43.50
C THR A 150 27.03 1.15 42.82
N PHE A 151 25.94 0.50 42.41
CA PHE A 151 24.81 1.16 41.78
C PHE A 151 24.04 2.04 42.78
N LYS A 152 23.47 3.14 42.29
CA LYS A 152 22.72 4.09 43.14
C LYS A 152 21.45 3.47 43.74
N ASP A 153 20.80 2.56 43.01
CA ASP A 153 19.63 1.80 43.45
C ASP A 153 20.00 0.45 44.07
N ASN A 154 21.12 0.41 44.81
CA ASN A 154 21.57 -0.82 45.45
C ASN A 154 20.52 -1.37 46.44
N ASP A 155 19.67 -0.53 47.04
CA ASP A 155 18.50 -0.95 47.82
C ASP A 155 17.56 -1.87 47.02
N LYS A 156 17.23 -1.50 45.77
CA LYS A 156 16.43 -2.33 44.86
C LYS A 156 17.18 -3.57 44.40
N VAL A 157 18.49 -3.47 44.21
CA VAL A 157 19.34 -4.63 43.89
C VAL A 157 19.31 -5.64 45.03
N GLN A 158 19.39 -5.20 46.29
CA GLN A 158 19.34 -6.09 47.46
C GLN A 158 17.99 -6.80 47.62
N LEU A 159 16.89 -6.22 47.11
CA LEU A 159 15.57 -6.85 47.09
C LEU A 159 15.45 -7.96 46.02
N SER A 160 16.40 -8.06 45.08
CA SER A 160 16.38 -9.10 44.06
C SER A 160 16.96 -10.40 44.60
N ASP A 161 16.25 -11.51 44.36
CA ASP A 161 16.78 -12.86 44.61
C ASP A 161 18.07 -13.13 43.79
N TYR A 162 18.25 -12.39 42.69
CA TYR A 162 19.40 -12.49 41.80
C TYR A 162 20.52 -11.48 42.10
N ARG A 163 20.51 -10.79 43.24
CA ARG A 163 21.50 -9.74 43.60
C ARG A 163 22.96 -10.17 43.41
N GLY A 164 23.30 -11.41 43.78
CA GLY A 164 24.67 -11.89 43.63
C GLY A 164 25.05 -12.19 42.18
N TYR A 165 24.08 -12.57 41.35
CA TYR A 165 24.27 -12.72 39.91
C TYR A 165 24.38 -11.37 39.20
N ILE A 166 23.65 -10.36 39.66
CA ILE A 166 23.78 -8.98 39.17
C ILE A 166 25.21 -8.48 39.40
N LYS A 167 25.76 -8.68 40.60
CA LYS A 167 27.14 -8.30 40.91
C LYS A 167 28.14 -9.04 40.03
N THR A 168 28.05 -10.37 39.93
CA THR A 168 28.94 -11.16 39.07
C THR A 168 28.83 -10.74 37.60
N ALA A 169 27.63 -10.53 37.07
CA ALA A 169 27.43 -10.10 35.69
C ALA A 169 28.03 -8.71 35.42
N SER A 170 27.94 -7.80 36.40
CA SER A 170 28.57 -6.49 36.33
C SER A 170 30.10 -6.59 36.34
N ASP A 171 30.68 -7.43 37.21
CA ASP A 171 32.13 -7.62 37.30
C ASP A 171 32.72 -8.25 36.04
N LEU A 172 31.97 -9.17 35.42
CA LEU A 172 32.32 -9.78 34.14
C LEU A 172 32.01 -8.86 32.94
N GLY A 173 31.51 -7.64 33.17
CA GLY A 173 31.19 -6.68 32.11
C GLY A 173 30.02 -7.10 31.20
N LEU A 174 29.27 -8.14 31.55
CA LEU A 174 28.14 -8.67 30.78
C LEU A 174 26.98 -7.68 30.73
N MET A 175 26.65 -7.06 31.87
CA MET A 175 25.58 -6.07 31.98
C MET A 175 26.01 -4.94 32.92
N SER A 176 25.90 -3.70 32.45
CA SER A 176 26.19 -2.49 33.22
C SER A 176 24.89 -1.82 33.68
N GLY A 177 25.02 -0.90 34.64
CA GLY A 177 23.97 0.04 34.99
C GLY A 177 23.71 1.07 33.88
N TYR A 178 22.61 1.79 34.00
CA TYR A 178 22.24 2.91 33.13
C TYR A 178 23.09 4.15 33.43
N PRO A 179 23.16 5.12 32.50
CA PRO A 179 23.93 6.36 32.68
C PRO A 179 23.54 7.17 33.94
N ASN A 180 22.30 7.00 34.42
CA ASN A 180 21.82 7.63 35.66
C ASN A 180 22.49 7.06 36.94
N GLY A 181 23.21 5.94 36.83
CA GLY A 181 23.89 5.23 37.91
C GLY A 181 23.07 4.10 38.55
N ASN A 182 21.83 3.86 38.10
CA ASN A 182 20.98 2.77 38.56
C ASN A 182 21.20 1.49 37.73
N PHE A 183 20.96 0.33 38.32
CA PHE A 183 20.93 -0.94 37.62
C PHE A 183 19.53 -1.34 37.13
N GLU A 184 18.50 -0.99 37.90
CA GLU A 184 17.08 -1.24 37.64
C GLU A 184 16.77 -2.75 37.48
N PRO A 185 16.95 -3.56 38.54
CA PRO A 185 16.92 -5.02 38.45
C PRO A 185 15.58 -5.62 37.99
N PHE A 186 14.49 -4.90 38.21
CA PHE A 186 13.13 -5.37 37.89
C PHE A 186 12.59 -4.84 36.56
N ASN A 187 13.34 -3.98 35.88
CA ASN A 187 12.96 -3.48 34.56
C ASN A 187 13.09 -4.58 33.51
N GLU A 188 12.22 -4.50 32.51
CA GLU A 188 12.22 -5.39 31.35
C GLU A 188 13.44 -5.14 30.47
N LEU A 189 13.85 -6.15 29.71
CA LEU A 189 15.01 -6.08 28.82
C LEU A 189 14.57 -5.93 27.35
N PRO A 190 14.74 -4.75 26.73
CA PRO A 190 14.50 -4.55 25.30
C PRO A 190 15.41 -5.41 24.42
N ARG A 191 14.96 -5.72 23.20
CA ARG A 191 15.69 -6.55 22.23
C ARG A 191 17.10 -6.04 21.92
N GLY A 192 17.28 -4.72 21.80
CA GLY A 192 18.60 -4.11 21.60
C GLY A 192 19.54 -4.38 22.79
N GLN A 193 19.05 -4.24 24.02
CA GLN A 193 19.83 -4.56 25.22
C GLN A 193 20.12 -6.06 25.35
N ALA A 194 19.15 -6.91 25.01
CA ALA A 194 19.34 -8.36 24.97
C ALA A 194 20.46 -8.76 23.99
N CYS A 195 20.49 -8.18 22.80
CA CYS A 195 21.55 -8.40 21.82
C CYS A 195 22.92 -7.99 22.35
N THR A 196 23.01 -6.84 23.01
CA THR A 196 24.27 -6.38 23.62
C THR A 196 24.81 -7.36 24.66
N VAL A 197 23.96 -7.85 25.57
CA VAL A 197 24.44 -8.74 26.64
C VAL A 197 24.77 -10.15 26.14
N LEU A 198 24.07 -10.62 25.10
CA LEU A 198 24.38 -11.90 24.45
C LEU A 198 25.66 -11.82 23.59
N TYR A 199 25.90 -10.71 22.92
CA TYR A 199 27.18 -10.45 22.26
C TYR A 199 28.34 -10.46 23.26
N LYS A 200 28.17 -9.78 24.41
CA LYS A 200 29.17 -9.77 25.48
C LYS A 200 29.40 -11.15 26.08
N TYR A 201 28.36 -11.97 26.18
CA TYR A 201 28.49 -13.38 26.55
C TYR A 201 29.38 -14.14 25.55
N LEU A 202 29.15 -13.97 24.24
CA LEU A 202 30.00 -14.56 23.20
C LEU A 202 31.45 -14.04 23.29
N ALA A 203 31.64 -12.76 23.61
CA ALA A 203 32.96 -12.16 23.77
C ALA A 203 33.72 -12.76 24.97
N GLN A 204 33.04 -12.98 26.10
CA GLN A 204 33.60 -13.68 27.27
C GLN A 204 33.96 -15.15 26.97
N GLN A 205 33.30 -15.76 25.99
CA GLN A 205 33.63 -17.10 25.49
C GLN A 205 34.72 -17.08 24.40
N GLY A 206 35.27 -15.91 24.04
CA GLY A 206 36.25 -15.76 22.96
C GLY A 206 35.71 -16.02 21.56
N LYS A 207 34.38 -16.05 21.38
CA LYS A 207 33.71 -16.33 20.10
C LYS A 207 33.59 -15.10 19.21
N VAL A 208 33.64 -13.89 19.79
CA VAL A 208 33.60 -12.60 19.08
C VAL A 208 34.55 -11.61 19.77
N PRO A 209 34.94 -10.50 19.09
CA PRO A 209 35.73 -9.43 19.72
C PRO A 209 35.04 -8.79 20.94
N ALA A 210 35.80 -8.12 21.81
CA ALA A 210 35.28 -7.47 23.03
C ALA A 210 34.26 -6.35 22.76
N SER A 211 34.37 -5.69 21.61
CA SER A 211 33.44 -4.67 21.12
C SER A 211 33.03 -5.01 19.69
N PRO A 212 31.76 -4.76 19.30
CA PRO A 212 31.32 -5.01 17.94
C PRO A 212 32.08 -4.11 16.97
N ILE A 213 32.46 -4.66 15.81
CA ILE A 213 33.11 -3.89 14.75
C ILE A 213 32.03 -2.95 14.17
N PRO A 214 32.24 -1.62 14.18
CA PRO A 214 31.29 -0.68 13.61
C PRO A 214 31.05 -1.01 12.14
N VAL A 215 29.79 -1.20 11.76
CA VAL A 215 29.45 -1.36 10.35
C VAL A 215 29.39 0.03 9.73
N THR A 216 30.53 0.51 9.23
CA THR A 216 30.58 1.67 8.33
C THR A 216 29.82 1.27 7.07
N GLU A 217 28.92 2.13 6.57
CA GLU A 217 28.30 1.94 5.26
C GLU A 217 29.41 1.96 4.19
N THR A 218 30.01 0.81 3.93
CA THR A 218 30.69 0.58 2.68
C THR A 218 29.59 0.29 1.68
N SER A 219 29.34 1.27 0.79
CA SER A 219 28.74 1.00 -0.52
C SER A 219 29.33 -0.31 -1.05
N PRO A 220 28.50 -1.20 -1.62
CA PRO A 220 28.92 -2.55 -1.94
C PRO A 220 30.17 -2.51 -2.82
N THR A 221 31.32 -2.89 -2.26
CA THR A 221 32.45 -3.32 -3.07
C THR A 221 32.04 -4.62 -3.69
N THR A 222 31.72 -4.57 -4.98
CA THR A 222 31.57 -5.69 -5.89
C THR A 222 32.48 -6.86 -5.55
N PRO A 223 31.95 -8.08 -5.63
CA PRO A 223 32.63 -9.14 -6.35
C PRO A 223 31.86 -9.36 -7.65
N VAL A 224 32.27 -8.69 -8.74
CA VAL A 224 31.92 -9.18 -10.08
C VAL A 224 32.81 -10.40 -10.31
N SER A 225 32.34 -11.58 -9.91
CA SER A 225 32.75 -12.79 -10.62
C SER A 225 31.71 -13.04 -11.70
N THR A 226 32.07 -12.88 -12.96
CA THR A 226 31.33 -13.51 -14.05
C THR A 226 31.22 -15.00 -13.74
N GLY A 227 30.01 -15.54 -13.72
CA GLY A 227 29.81 -16.91 -13.26
C GLY A 227 28.38 -17.41 -13.41
N SER A 228 28.22 -18.73 -13.42
CA SER A 228 26.92 -19.39 -13.40
C SER A 228 26.36 -19.39 -11.99
N ILE A 229 25.08 -19.04 -11.85
CA ILE A 229 24.33 -19.16 -10.60
C ILE A 229 23.59 -20.50 -10.63
N ARG A 230 23.74 -21.28 -9.55
CA ARG A 230 23.07 -22.58 -9.37
C ARG A 230 22.06 -22.56 -8.22
N TYR A 231 22.34 -21.83 -7.15
CA TYR A 231 21.49 -21.86 -5.97
C TYR A 231 20.72 -20.56 -5.81
N VAL A 232 19.53 -20.64 -5.22
CA VAL A 232 18.73 -19.50 -4.80
C VAL A 232 18.56 -19.56 -3.30
N THR A 233 18.82 -18.45 -2.62
CA THR A 233 18.67 -18.32 -1.17
C THR A 233 17.55 -17.33 -0.86
N ILE A 234 16.60 -17.74 -0.03
CA ILE A 234 15.52 -16.87 0.49
C ILE A 234 15.52 -17.01 2.01
N GLY A 235 15.87 -15.95 2.73
CA GLY A 235 16.11 -16.04 4.18
C GLY A 235 17.19 -17.08 4.51
N ASN A 236 16.83 -18.10 5.29
CA ASN A 236 17.72 -19.21 5.67
C ASN A 236 17.66 -20.41 4.72
N ASP A 237 16.72 -20.42 3.77
CA ASP A 237 16.51 -21.55 2.87
C ASP A 237 17.41 -21.46 1.64
N LEU A 238 18.06 -22.57 1.31
CA LEU A 238 18.89 -22.72 0.11
C LEU A 238 18.25 -23.74 -0.84
N TYR A 239 17.97 -23.31 -2.06
CA TYR A 239 17.35 -24.11 -3.11
C TYR A 239 18.35 -24.35 -4.25
N ASP A 240 18.57 -25.59 -4.65
CA ASP A 240 19.29 -25.91 -5.88
C ASP A 240 18.34 -25.78 -7.07
N SER A 241 18.58 -24.80 -7.95
CA SER A 241 17.68 -24.50 -9.07
C SER A 241 17.63 -25.62 -10.11
N LYS A 242 18.50 -26.64 -10.01
CA LYS A 242 18.43 -27.85 -10.83
C LYS A 242 17.40 -28.88 -10.34
N THR A 243 17.11 -28.88 -9.04
CA THR A 243 16.23 -29.90 -8.41
C THR A 243 14.93 -29.30 -7.92
N VAL A 244 14.91 -28.00 -7.62
CA VAL A 244 13.72 -27.25 -7.21
C VAL A 244 13.34 -26.30 -8.33
N PRO A 245 12.11 -26.37 -8.87
CA PRO A 245 11.62 -25.42 -9.85
C PRO A 245 11.64 -24.00 -9.27
N VAL A 246 12.29 -23.09 -9.99
CA VAL A 246 12.33 -21.66 -9.70
C VAL A 246 11.81 -20.93 -10.93
N SER A 247 10.95 -19.95 -10.74
CA SER A 247 10.48 -19.05 -11.81
C SER A 247 10.59 -17.60 -11.35
N PHE A 248 10.88 -16.67 -12.27
CA PHE A 248 10.65 -15.25 -12.03
C PHE A 248 9.32 -14.84 -12.65
N ILE A 249 8.62 -13.88 -12.05
CA ILE A 249 7.48 -13.20 -12.68
C ILE A 249 7.98 -11.86 -13.20
N ILE A 250 8.22 -11.77 -14.49
CA ILE A 250 8.75 -10.59 -15.17
C ILE A 250 7.63 -10.03 -16.05
N ASN A 251 7.18 -8.81 -15.78
CA ASN A 251 6.07 -8.18 -16.52
C ASN A 251 4.83 -9.09 -16.60
N TYR A 252 4.44 -9.70 -15.48
CA TYR A 252 3.33 -10.67 -15.37
C TYR A 252 3.51 -11.98 -16.15
N ILE A 253 4.69 -12.21 -16.75
CA ILE A 253 5.03 -13.45 -17.43
C ILE A 253 5.86 -14.31 -16.49
N GLU A 254 5.43 -15.55 -16.28
CA GLU A 254 6.23 -16.54 -15.57
C GLU A 254 7.37 -17.02 -16.48
N VAL A 255 8.59 -16.85 -15.99
CA VAL A 255 9.84 -17.25 -16.65
C VAL A 255 10.49 -18.35 -15.82
N PRO A 256 10.28 -19.63 -16.17
CA PRO A 256 10.96 -20.74 -15.51
C PRO A 256 12.47 -20.66 -15.71
N VAL A 257 13.22 -20.81 -14.63
CA VAL A 257 14.68 -20.74 -14.64
C VAL A 257 15.25 -22.05 -15.20
N LYS A 258 15.91 -21.97 -16.35
CA LYS A 258 16.70 -23.06 -16.97
C LYS A 258 18.20 -22.81 -16.77
N SER A 259 18.61 -21.55 -16.80
CA SER A 259 19.96 -21.12 -16.47
C SER A 259 19.94 -19.73 -15.84
N MET A 260 20.90 -19.46 -14.95
CA MET A 260 21.17 -18.13 -14.44
C MET A 260 22.67 -17.85 -14.47
N SER A 261 23.04 -16.62 -14.78
CA SER A 261 24.42 -16.16 -14.69
C SER A 261 24.45 -14.73 -14.18
N VAL A 262 25.61 -14.33 -13.66
CA VAL A 262 25.87 -12.95 -13.26
C VAL A 262 26.89 -12.32 -14.20
N SER A 263 26.62 -11.09 -14.64
CA SER A 263 27.57 -10.25 -15.36
C SER A 263 27.52 -8.82 -14.82
N SER A 264 28.64 -8.34 -14.29
CA SER A 264 28.76 -7.00 -13.70
C SER A 264 27.72 -6.78 -12.58
N SER A 265 26.66 -6.02 -12.84
CA SER A 265 25.56 -5.72 -11.91
C SER A 265 24.23 -6.36 -12.32
N ASN A 266 24.25 -7.30 -13.26
CA ASN A 266 23.06 -7.92 -13.81
C ASN A 266 23.04 -9.43 -13.56
N ILE A 267 21.83 -9.96 -13.35
CA ILE A 267 21.52 -11.38 -13.37
C ILE A 267 20.87 -11.67 -14.72
N ASN A 268 21.45 -12.56 -15.51
CA ASN A 268 20.88 -13.02 -16.76
C ASN A 268 20.15 -14.33 -16.50
N VAL A 269 18.86 -14.39 -16.85
CA VAL A 269 18.02 -15.58 -16.75
C VAL A 269 17.76 -16.11 -18.16
N ASN A 270 18.07 -17.39 -18.38
CA ASN A 270 17.90 -18.09 -19.66
C ASN A 270 18.60 -17.40 -20.85
N ASN A 271 19.63 -16.59 -20.61
CA ASN A 271 20.30 -15.73 -21.60
C ASN A 271 19.36 -14.78 -22.37
N THR A 272 18.14 -14.55 -21.87
CA THR A 272 17.10 -13.77 -22.55
C THR A 272 16.66 -12.59 -21.69
N TYR A 273 16.51 -12.79 -20.39
CA TYR A 273 16.04 -11.77 -19.46
C TYR A 273 17.22 -11.25 -18.64
N THR A 274 17.32 -9.94 -18.51
CA THR A 274 18.36 -9.27 -17.71
C THR A 274 17.68 -8.57 -16.54
N LEU A 275 18.04 -8.96 -15.32
CA LEU A 275 17.57 -8.35 -14.08
C LEU A 275 18.71 -7.55 -13.47
N LYS A 276 18.42 -6.33 -13.03
CA LYS A 276 19.41 -5.50 -12.34
C LYS A 276 19.51 -5.95 -10.88
N MET A 277 20.73 -6.12 -10.37
CA MET A 277 20.94 -6.31 -8.94
C MET A 277 20.70 -4.99 -8.20
N ASP A 278 20.14 -5.10 -6.99
CA ASP A 278 19.93 -3.97 -6.08
C ASP A 278 19.19 -2.78 -6.72
N SER A 279 18.17 -3.02 -7.55
CA SER A 279 17.34 -1.93 -8.03
C SER A 279 16.42 -1.45 -6.91
N ASP A 280 16.47 -0.15 -6.61
CA ASP A 280 15.63 0.53 -5.62
C ASP A 280 14.12 0.52 -5.96
N SER A 281 13.77 0.08 -7.17
CA SER A 281 12.39 -0.07 -7.63
C SER A 281 12.30 -1.10 -8.75
N ASP A 282 11.20 -1.86 -8.80
CA ASP A 282 10.81 -2.75 -9.91
C ASP A 282 11.56 -4.10 -10.03
N ASN A 283 11.92 -4.70 -8.89
CA ASN A 283 12.38 -6.09 -8.90
C ASN A 283 11.22 -7.04 -9.29
N PRO A 284 11.49 -8.08 -10.12
CA PRO A 284 10.48 -9.09 -10.40
C PRO A 284 10.16 -9.91 -9.15
N ASP A 285 8.96 -10.50 -9.10
CA ASP A 285 8.68 -11.52 -8.08
C ASP A 285 9.42 -12.83 -8.43
N ILE A 286 9.71 -13.65 -7.42
CA ILE A 286 10.25 -15.00 -7.61
C ILE A 286 9.30 -16.04 -7.03
N VAL A 287 9.17 -17.17 -7.71
CA VAL A 287 8.35 -18.31 -7.29
C VAL A 287 9.26 -19.52 -7.07
N ILE A 288 9.15 -20.11 -5.89
CA ILE A 288 9.81 -21.38 -5.53
C ILE A 288 8.77 -22.27 -4.87
N ASN A 289 8.62 -23.51 -5.35
CA ASN A 289 7.49 -24.38 -5.00
C ASN A 289 6.14 -23.71 -5.32
N ASN A 290 5.22 -23.60 -4.35
CA ASN A 290 3.97 -22.84 -4.50
C ASN A 290 4.00 -21.51 -3.71
N ILE A 291 5.19 -20.94 -3.48
CA ILE A 291 5.34 -19.68 -2.76
C ILE A 291 5.87 -18.62 -3.73
N ARG A 292 5.17 -17.48 -3.79
CA ARG A 292 5.61 -16.29 -4.51
C ARG A 292 6.16 -15.29 -3.51
N TYR A 293 7.28 -14.67 -3.86
CA TYR A 293 7.93 -13.65 -3.05
C TYR A 293 8.05 -12.37 -3.87
N GLY A 294 7.56 -11.27 -3.31
CA GLY A 294 7.90 -9.93 -3.79
C GLY A 294 9.29 -9.57 -3.31
N ILE A 295 10.16 -9.16 -4.24
CA ILE A 295 11.59 -9.00 -3.96
C ILE A 295 11.90 -7.53 -3.68
N ASP A 296 12.54 -7.26 -2.54
CA ASP A 296 13.06 -5.93 -2.24
C ASP A 296 14.49 -5.77 -2.75
N LYS A 297 15.30 -6.84 -2.68
CA LYS A 297 16.70 -6.81 -3.07
C LYS A 297 17.18 -8.14 -3.65
N LEU A 298 17.92 -8.05 -4.76
CA LEU A 298 18.65 -9.15 -5.37
C LEU A 298 20.15 -8.91 -5.26
N THR A 299 20.88 -9.88 -4.71
CA THR A 299 22.34 -9.88 -4.66
C THR A 299 22.88 -11.24 -5.05
N VAL A 300 24.17 -11.31 -5.37
CA VAL A 300 24.84 -12.57 -5.73
C VAL A 300 26.04 -12.78 -4.80
N SER A 301 26.20 -14.01 -4.32
CA SER A 301 27.33 -14.43 -3.49
C SER A 301 27.86 -15.76 -4.00
N GLY A 302 28.93 -15.71 -4.80
CA GLY A 302 29.46 -16.90 -5.48
C GLY A 302 28.49 -17.44 -6.52
N ASP A 303 28.11 -18.72 -6.40
CA ASP A 303 27.14 -19.39 -7.28
C ASP A 303 25.69 -19.30 -6.77
N LYS A 304 25.43 -18.41 -5.82
CA LYS A 304 24.14 -18.23 -5.15
C LYS A 304 23.52 -16.88 -5.49
N LEU A 305 22.27 -16.90 -5.94
CA LEU A 305 21.40 -15.73 -5.91
C LEU A 305 20.82 -15.60 -4.50
N VAL A 306 20.97 -14.43 -3.89
CA VAL A 306 20.43 -14.11 -2.58
C VAL A 306 19.27 -13.14 -2.78
N VAL A 307 18.07 -13.63 -2.48
CA VAL A 307 16.81 -12.88 -2.58
C VAL A 307 16.40 -12.40 -1.19
N SER A 308 16.22 -11.10 -1.05
CA SER A 308 15.60 -10.51 0.13
C SER A 308 14.14 -10.21 -0.18
N PRO A 309 13.18 -11.00 0.33
CA PRO A 309 11.77 -10.76 0.08
C PRO A 309 11.26 -9.60 0.93
N GLY A 310 10.49 -8.69 0.34
CA GLY A 310 9.71 -7.70 1.09
C GLY A 310 8.36 -8.24 1.56
N TYR A 311 7.77 -9.14 0.76
CA TYR A 311 6.49 -9.77 1.08
C TYR A 311 6.43 -11.19 0.55
N ARG A 312 5.75 -12.07 1.30
CA ARG A 312 5.23 -13.32 0.76
C ARG A 312 3.90 -13.05 0.07
N LYS A 313 3.60 -13.75 -1.02
CA LYS A 313 2.37 -13.60 -1.80
C LYS A 313 1.78 -14.98 -2.11
N ILE A 314 0.49 -14.99 -2.46
CA ILE A 314 -0.14 -16.18 -3.03
C ILE A 314 0.37 -16.36 -4.46
N TYR A 315 0.79 -17.57 -4.82
CA TYR A 315 1.09 -17.91 -6.21
C TYR A 315 -0.14 -18.53 -6.87
N LYS A 316 -0.36 -19.82 -6.60
CA LYS A 316 -1.54 -20.58 -7.01
C LYS A 316 -2.25 -21.13 -5.79
N PHE A 317 -3.55 -21.31 -5.90
CA PHE A 317 -4.36 -21.92 -4.84
C PHE A 317 -5.50 -22.74 -5.43
N LYS A 318 -6.17 -23.54 -4.61
CA LYS A 318 -7.38 -24.27 -4.98
C LYS A 318 -8.58 -23.71 -4.25
N ALA A 319 -9.70 -23.60 -4.97
CA ALA A 319 -11.02 -23.38 -4.38
C ALA A 319 -11.99 -24.40 -4.99
N GLY A 320 -12.53 -25.29 -4.15
CA GLY A 320 -13.22 -26.48 -4.64
C GLY A 320 -12.28 -27.38 -5.45
N GLU A 321 -12.72 -27.79 -6.64
CA GLU A 321 -11.95 -28.69 -7.53
C GLU A 321 -11.00 -27.95 -8.49
N TYR A 322 -11.03 -26.62 -8.51
CA TYR A 322 -10.33 -25.81 -9.50
C TYR A 322 -9.08 -25.16 -8.91
N GLY A 323 -8.01 -25.12 -9.71
CA GLY A 323 -6.80 -24.37 -9.42
C GLY A 323 -6.84 -22.99 -10.06
N TYR A 324 -6.41 -21.98 -9.32
CA TYR A 324 -6.40 -20.59 -9.74
C TYR A 324 -4.99 -20.01 -9.63
N ASN A 325 -4.63 -19.13 -10.56
CA ASN A 325 -3.44 -18.28 -10.44
C ASN A 325 -3.88 -16.91 -9.90
N SER A 326 -3.20 -16.44 -8.86
CA SER A 326 -3.46 -15.17 -8.17
C SER A 326 -3.50 -13.95 -9.10
N ASP A 327 -2.73 -13.95 -10.20
CA ASP A 327 -2.72 -12.83 -11.17
C ASP A 327 -4.05 -12.63 -11.90
N TYR A 328 -4.94 -13.62 -11.89
CA TYR A 328 -6.24 -13.57 -12.57
C TYR A 328 -7.43 -13.65 -11.61
N VAL A 329 -7.18 -13.49 -10.31
CA VAL A 329 -8.23 -13.54 -9.28
C VAL A 329 -8.41 -12.15 -8.71
N SER A 330 -9.61 -11.57 -8.90
CA SER A 330 -9.94 -10.26 -8.35
C SER A 330 -9.99 -10.28 -6.82
N LEU A 331 -9.49 -9.21 -6.22
CA LEU A 331 -9.46 -8.98 -4.77
C LEU A 331 -10.32 -7.76 -4.41
N TYR A 332 -11.18 -7.95 -3.43
CA TYR A 332 -12.09 -6.93 -2.92
C TYR A 332 -11.79 -6.64 -1.46
N VAL A 333 -11.64 -5.35 -1.14
CA VAL A 333 -11.32 -4.88 0.20
C VAL A 333 -12.55 -4.21 0.77
N LYS A 334 -13.02 -4.68 1.93
CA LYS A 334 -14.26 -4.21 2.59
C LYS A 334 -15.47 -4.22 1.65
N SER A 335 -15.54 -5.22 0.77
CA SER A 335 -16.56 -5.39 -0.27
C SER A 335 -16.56 -4.35 -1.41
N ALA A 336 -15.55 -3.47 -1.46
CA ALA A 336 -15.39 -2.50 -2.54
C ALA A 336 -14.51 -3.06 -3.66
N ASN A 337 -14.84 -2.71 -4.90
CA ASN A 337 -13.97 -2.95 -6.05
C ASN A 337 -12.97 -1.79 -6.20
N GLN A 338 -11.69 -2.08 -6.03
CA GLN A 338 -10.61 -1.11 -6.16
C GLN A 338 -9.62 -1.50 -7.27
N GLY A 339 -9.97 -2.49 -8.09
CA GLY A 339 -9.14 -2.96 -9.21
C GLY A 339 -7.95 -3.84 -8.83
N TYR A 340 -7.84 -4.27 -7.56
CA TYR A 340 -6.78 -5.17 -7.11
C TYR A 340 -6.99 -6.62 -7.55
N TYR A 341 -5.89 -7.31 -7.78
CA TYR A 341 -5.81 -8.75 -7.94
C TYR A 341 -5.19 -9.38 -6.69
N LEU A 342 -5.41 -10.68 -6.51
CA LEU A 342 -4.87 -11.42 -5.37
C LEU A 342 -3.33 -11.37 -5.34
N SER A 343 -2.67 -11.26 -6.49
CA SER A 343 -1.21 -11.10 -6.56
C SER A 343 -0.70 -9.73 -6.10
N ASP A 344 -1.56 -8.72 -6.00
CA ASP A 344 -1.23 -7.42 -5.41
C ASP A 344 -1.20 -7.45 -3.87
N MET A 345 -1.74 -8.53 -3.27
CA MET A 345 -1.79 -8.69 -1.82
C MET A 345 -0.47 -9.26 -1.28
N GLY A 346 0.23 -8.45 -0.49
CA GLY A 346 1.35 -8.90 0.33
C GLY A 346 0.88 -9.53 1.64
N ILE A 347 1.53 -10.60 2.07
CA ILE A 347 1.23 -11.31 3.32
C ILE A 347 2.26 -10.90 4.36
N ILE A 348 1.79 -10.39 5.50
CA ILE A 348 2.64 -9.98 6.62
C ILE A 348 2.77 -11.15 7.61
N ASP A 349 1.64 -11.76 7.97
CA ASP A 349 1.53 -12.96 8.79
C ASP A 349 0.21 -13.69 8.51
N GLU A 350 -0.12 -14.69 9.33
CA GLU A 350 -1.29 -15.56 9.15
C GLU A 350 -2.64 -14.83 9.18
N TYR A 351 -2.71 -13.63 9.76
CA TYR A 351 -3.94 -12.85 9.89
C TYR A 351 -3.83 -11.43 9.34
N ARG A 352 -2.64 -10.98 8.94
CA ARG A 352 -2.43 -9.61 8.43
C ARG A 352 -1.90 -9.63 7.02
N VAL A 353 -2.56 -8.84 6.19
CA VAL A 353 -2.20 -8.66 4.77
C VAL A 353 -2.09 -7.18 4.45
N LYS A 354 -1.28 -6.86 3.44
CA LYS A 354 -1.11 -5.51 2.90
C LYS A 354 -1.68 -5.48 1.48
N VAL A 355 -2.54 -4.51 1.22
CA VAL A 355 -3.07 -4.22 -0.12
C VAL A 355 -2.87 -2.74 -0.37
N GLY A 356 -2.13 -2.40 -1.42
CA GLY A 356 -1.62 -1.03 -1.63
C GLY A 356 -0.74 -0.57 -0.45
N SER A 357 -1.04 0.61 0.11
CA SER A 357 -0.31 1.16 1.27
C SER A 357 -0.88 0.72 2.62
N GLN A 358 -2.05 0.07 2.65
CA GLN A 358 -2.81 -0.20 3.86
C GLN A 358 -2.67 -1.65 4.33
N THR A 359 -2.71 -1.83 5.65
CA THR A 359 -2.70 -3.17 6.30
C THR A 359 -4.08 -3.52 6.81
N TYR A 360 -4.50 -4.75 6.59
CA TYR A 360 -5.81 -5.28 6.96
C TYR A 360 -5.66 -6.53 7.82
N ASN A 361 -6.59 -6.71 8.78
CA ASN A 361 -6.64 -7.88 9.64
C ASN A 361 -7.77 -8.81 9.16
N LEU A 362 -7.43 -10.01 8.68
CA LEU A 362 -8.35 -11.00 8.12
C LEU A 362 -9.43 -11.50 9.11
N SER A 363 -9.23 -11.29 10.42
CA SER A 363 -10.23 -11.63 11.44
C SER A 363 -11.35 -10.57 11.58
N THR A 364 -11.10 -9.33 11.16
CA THR A 364 -12.03 -8.20 11.34
C THR A 364 -12.40 -7.51 10.04
N ASP A 365 -11.44 -7.35 9.13
CA ASP A 365 -11.62 -6.76 7.81
C ASP A 365 -12.07 -7.82 6.80
N LYS A 366 -13.00 -7.45 5.94
CA LYS A 366 -13.49 -8.33 4.88
C LYS A 366 -12.59 -8.23 3.67
N ILE A 367 -11.73 -9.24 3.47
CA ILE A 367 -10.90 -9.41 2.28
C ILE A 367 -11.49 -10.58 1.49
N THR A 368 -12.09 -10.28 0.34
CA THR A 368 -12.85 -11.24 -0.46
C THR A 368 -12.19 -11.45 -1.82
N ILE A 369 -12.17 -12.69 -2.30
CA ILE A 369 -11.77 -13.03 -3.67
C ILE A 369 -12.98 -13.52 -4.47
N ALA A 370 -12.95 -13.31 -5.79
CA ALA A 370 -13.90 -13.92 -6.71
C ALA A 370 -13.22 -14.98 -7.57
N THR A 371 -13.84 -16.15 -7.65
CA THR A 371 -13.42 -17.25 -8.53
C THR A 371 -14.53 -17.55 -9.53
N ASN A 372 -14.18 -17.93 -10.76
CA ASN A 372 -15.18 -18.43 -11.70
C ASN A 372 -15.81 -19.73 -11.17
N ALA A 373 -17.14 -19.87 -11.28
CA ALA A 373 -17.83 -21.06 -10.82
C ALA A 373 -17.33 -22.33 -11.52
N SER A 374 -17.46 -23.44 -10.81
CA SER A 374 -17.16 -24.80 -11.29
C SER A 374 -17.97 -25.14 -12.54
N GLY A 375 -17.30 -25.26 -13.69
CA GLY A 375 -17.92 -25.59 -14.97
C GLY A 375 -18.11 -24.34 -15.82
N GLY A 376 -17.12 -24.05 -16.67
CA GLY A 376 -17.13 -22.90 -17.57
C GLY A 376 -18.33 -22.94 -18.50
N SER A 377 -19.31 -22.05 -18.29
CA SER A 377 -20.28 -21.55 -19.29
C SER A 377 -21.27 -20.51 -18.73
N THR A 378 -21.34 -20.26 -17.43
CA THR A 378 -22.43 -19.43 -16.86
C THR A 378 -22.04 -18.04 -16.35
N GLY A 379 -20.80 -17.55 -16.51
CA GLY A 379 -20.41 -16.19 -16.07
C GLY A 379 -20.53 -15.92 -14.55
N LYS A 380 -21.09 -16.86 -13.78
CA LYS A 380 -21.38 -16.70 -12.36
C LYS A 380 -20.11 -16.88 -11.55
N ARG A 381 -19.80 -15.87 -10.73
CA ARG A 381 -18.65 -15.87 -9.82
C ARG A 381 -19.05 -16.43 -8.45
N SER A 382 -18.16 -17.21 -7.86
CA SER A 382 -18.23 -17.60 -6.45
C SER A 382 -17.31 -16.70 -5.64
N PHE A 383 -17.75 -16.29 -4.45
CA PHE A 383 -17.01 -15.35 -3.61
C PHE A 383 -16.61 -16.00 -2.31
N TYR A 384 -15.37 -15.74 -1.89
CA TYR A 384 -14.81 -16.29 -0.65
C TYR A 384 -14.08 -15.21 0.13
N ASP A 385 -14.40 -15.10 1.42
CA ASP A 385 -13.60 -14.34 2.37
C ASP A 385 -12.35 -15.14 2.75
N ILE A 386 -11.20 -14.46 2.77
CA ILE A 386 -9.96 -14.99 3.32
C ILE A 386 -9.99 -14.73 4.83
N LYS A 387 -9.99 -15.78 5.65
CA LYS A 387 -10.04 -15.65 7.13
C LYS A 387 -8.69 -15.84 7.81
N GLN A 388 -7.80 -16.61 7.19
CA GLN A 388 -6.47 -16.89 7.68
C GLN A 388 -5.60 -17.38 6.51
N ILE A 389 -4.29 -17.27 6.67
CA ILE A 389 -3.30 -17.83 5.75
C ILE A 389 -2.36 -18.75 6.55
N ASP A 390 -2.20 -19.99 6.11
CA ASP A 390 -1.19 -20.92 6.63
C ASP A 390 0.10 -20.78 5.82
N LEU A 391 1.18 -20.41 6.52
CA LEU A 391 2.50 -20.13 5.97
C LEU A 391 3.39 -21.37 5.98
N ALA A 392 2.92 -22.47 5.41
CA ALA A 392 3.68 -23.72 5.34
C ALA A 392 5.03 -23.53 4.60
N PRO A 393 6.05 -24.37 4.89
CA PRO A 393 7.40 -24.20 4.33
C PRO A 393 7.50 -24.27 2.80
N LYS A 394 6.54 -24.92 2.12
CA LYS A 394 6.55 -25.09 0.66
C LYS A 394 5.27 -24.62 -0.03
N ASP A 395 4.33 -24.07 0.73
CA ASP A 395 3.02 -23.71 0.24
C ASP A 395 2.40 -22.59 1.06
N THR A 396 1.59 -21.73 0.44
CA THR A 396 0.88 -20.63 1.10
C THR A 396 -0.62 -20.87 0.95
N ILE A 397 -1.26 -21.35 2.02
CA ILE A 397 -2.61 -21.91 1.93
C ILE A 397 -3.60 -20.94 2.56
N MET A 398 -4.57 -20.45 1.78
CA MET A 398 -5.64 -19.60 2.29
C MET A 398 -6.76 -20.44 2.90
N GLN A 399 -7.25 -20.01 4.07
CA GLN A 399 -8.48 -20.50 4.66
C GLN A 399 -9.65 -19.65 4.14
N LEU A 400 -10.42 -20.24 3.23
CA LEU A 400 -11.50 -19.59 2.49
C LEU A 400 -12.87 -19.93 3.09
N VAL A 401 -13.72 -18.93 3.24
CA VAL A 401 -15.13 -19.09 3.66
C VAL A 401 -16.03 -18.46 2.62
N ALA A 402 -17.02 -19.21 2.12
CA ALA A 402 -17.97 -18.69 1.14
C ALA A 402 -18.74 -17.47 1.69
N THR A 403 -18.95 -16.46 0.85
CA THR A 403 -19.70 -15.23 1.17
C THR A 403 -20.66 -14.89 0.04
N ASP A 404 -21.65 -14.05 0.34
CA ASP A 404 -22.47 -13.36 -0.65
C ASP A 404 -21.60 -12.55 -1.63
N SER A 405 -22.13 -12.33 -2.84
CA SER A 405 -21.48 -11.55 -3.88
C SER A 405 -21.16 -10.14 -3.40
N VAL A 406 -19.89 -9.75 -3.52
CA VAL A 406 -19.44 -8.38 -3.24
C VAL A 406 -19.40 -7.50 -4.48
N VAL A 407 -19.57 -8.11 -5.66
CA VAL A 407 -19.70 -7.41 -6.94
C VAL A 407 -20.75 -8.13 -7.78
N MET A 408 -21.52 -7.35 -8.52
CA MET A 408 -22.56 -7.82 -9.42
C MET A 408 -22.33 -7.20 -10.80
N ASP A 409 -22.25 -8.04 -11.83
CA ASP A 409 -22.01 -7.70 -13.23
C ASP A 409 -23.06 -8.38 -14.12
N GLN A 410 -23.09 -8.01 -15.41
CA GLN A 410 -24.07 -8.52 -16.37
C GLN A 410 -25.51 -8.31 -15.90
N LEU A 411 -25.78 -7.13 -15.32
CA LEU A 411 -27.04 -6.84 -14.65
C LEU A 411 -28.21 -6.81 -15.65
N GLY A 412 -29.36 -7.30 -15.20
CA GLY A 412 -30.63 -7.15 -15.89
C GLY A 412 -31.64 -6.33 -15.09
N ILE A 413 -32.74 -5.91 -15.73
CA ILE A 413 -33.85 -5.23 -15.04
C ILE A 413 -34.38 -6.08 -13.88
N ALA A 414 -34.32 -7.41 -14.01
CA ALA A 414 -34.70 -8.33 -12.95
C ALA A 414 -33.88 -8.13 -11.65
N ASP A 415 -32.67 -7.59 -11.73
CA ASP A 415 -31.80 -7.30 -10.58
C ASP A 415 -32.16 -6.00 -9.88
N VAL A 416 -33.01 -5.18 -10.49
CA VAL A 416 -33.59 -4.00 -9.85
C VAL A 416 -34.85 -4.41 -9.08
N ALA A 417 -34.89 -4.14 -7.78
CA ALA A 417 -36.06 -4.39 -6.94
C ALA A 417 -37.06 -3.22 -6.99
N ALA A 418 -36.57 -1.98 -7.01
CA ALA A 418 -37.41 -0.79 -7.11
C ALA A 418 -36.60 0.43 -7.55
N ILE A 419 -37.28 1.38 -8.20
CA ILE A 419 -36.75 2.71 -8.51
C ILE A 419 -37.76 3.72 -7.99
N PHE A 420 -37.36 4.49 -6.98
CA PHE A 420 -38.12 5.61 -6.44
C PHE A 420 -37.61 6.89 -7.10
N VAL A 421 -38.53 7.69 -7.65
CA VAL A 421 -38.24 9.01 -8.20
C VAL A 421 -39.09 10.03 -7.47
N ASP A 422 -38.42 10.94 -6.76
CA ASP A 422 -39.04 11.87 -5.83
C ASP A 422 -40.00 11.11 -4.87
N ASN A 423 -41.31 11.38 -4.95
CA ASN A 423 -42.36 10.73 -4.15
C ASN A 423 -43.11 9.61 -4.90
N THR A 424 -42.59 9.15 -6.04
CA THR A 424 -43.24 8.15 -6.91
C THR A 424 -42.36 6.93 -7.14
N THR A 425 -42.94 5.83 -7.58
CA THR A 425 -42.22 4.60 -7.95
C THR A 425 -42.42 4.31 -9.43
N ILE A 426 -41.35 4.05 -10.16
CA ILE A 426 -41.43 3.62 -11.56
C ILE A 426 -41.77 2.12 -11.59
N ALA A 427 -42.78 1.77 -12.39
CA ALA A 427 -43.15 0.37 -12.60
C ALA A 427 -42.08 -0.33 -13.46
N LEU A 428 -41.34 -1.28 -12.87
CA LEU A 428 -40.22 -1.95 -13.57
C LEU A 428 -40.65 -2.68 -14.86
N ASN A 429 -41.90 -3.14 -14.93
CA ASN A 429 -42.45 -3.80 -16.10
C ASN A 429 -42.74 -2.87 -17.29
N SER A 430 -42.74 -1.53 -17.08
CA SER A 430 -42.89 -0.56 -18.17
C SER A 430 -41.56 -0.06 -18.73
N ILE A 431 -40.44 -0.35 -18.05
CA ILE A 431 -39.11 0.10 -18.46
C ILE A 431 -38.62 -0.75 -19.63
N LYS A 432 -38.23 -0.10 -20.73
CA LYS A 432 -37.61 -0.79 -21.89
C LYS A 432 -36.10 -0.86 -21.76
N LYS A 433 -35.48 0.22 -21.25
CA LYS A 433 -34.03 0.35 -21.19
C LYS A 433 -33.58 1.13 -19.96
N ILE A 434 -32.51 0.65 -19.34
CA ILE A 434 -31.74 1.37 -18.32
C ILE A 434 -30.30 1.49 -18.81
N ASP A 435 -29.79 2.70 -18.87
CA ASP A 435 -28.38 3.01 -19.13
C ASP A 435 -27.83 3.87 -17.99
N PHE A 436 -26.51 4.00 -17.93
CA PHE A 436 -25.81 4.86 -16.98
C PHE A 436 -24.78 5.72 -17.70
N ILE A 437 -24.63 6.97 -17.27
CA ILE A 437 -23.48 7.79 -17.66
C ILE A 437 -22.52 7.86 -16.48
N MET A 438 -21.27 7.50 -16.74
CA MET A 438 -20.17 7.56 -15.79
C MET A 438 -18.88 7.89 -16.53
N GLY A 439 -18.11 8.86 -16.02
CA GLY A 439 -16.87 9.27 -16.67
C GLY A 439 -17.04 9.79 -18.10
N GLY A 440 -18.19 10.40 -18.40
CA GLY A 440 -18.52 10.93 -19.73
C GLY A 440 -18.94 9.87 -20.76
N LYS A 441 -19.04 8.60 -20.37
CA LYS A 441 -19.44 7.51 -21.27
C LYS A 441 -20.76 6.90 -20.84
N LYS A 442 -21.56 6.54 -21.84
CA LYS A 442 -22.83 5.83 -21.66
C LYS A 442 -22.58 4.33 -21.66
N HIS A 443 -23.11 3.64 -20.66
CA HIS A 443 -23.01 2.21 -20.45
C HIS A 443 -24.41 1.61 -20.32
N ALA A 444 -24.66 0.49 -21.00
CA ALA A 444 -25.90 -0.26 -20.77
C ALA A 444 -25.89 -0.89 -19.37
N LEU A 445 -27.07 -1.14 -18.78
CA LEU A 445 -27.18 -1.85 -17.49
C LEU A 445 -26.36 -3.16 -17.46
N SER A 446 -26.35 -3.91 -18.56
CA SER A 446 -25.59 -5.17 -18.69
C SER A 446 -24.07 -5.00 -18.72
N GLU A 447 -23.57 -3.81 -19.03
CA GLU A 447 -22.14 -3.48 -19.08
C GLU A 447 -21.64 -2.95 -17.73
N VAL A 448 -22.56 -2.50 -16.87
CA VAL A 448 -22.21 -1.94 -15.57
C VAL A 448 -21.94 -3.05 -14.56
N THR A 449 -20.89 -2.82 -13.78
CA THR A 449 -20.57 -3.56 -12.57
C THR A 449 -20.86 -2.70 -11.35
N ILE A 450 -21.61 -3.21 -10.38
CA ILE A 450 -21.89 -2.54 -9.11
C ILE A 450 -21.28 -3.35 -7.97
N ASP A 451 -20.44 -2.73 -7.15
CA ASP A 451 -19.92 -3.34 -5.92
C ASP A 451 -20.90 -3.22 -4.74
N ALA A 452 -20.71 -4.01 -3.69
CA ALA A 452 -21.60 -4.04 -2.54
C ALA A 452 -21.57 -2.75 -1.71
N THR A 453 -20.66 -1.82 -2.00
CA THR A 453 -20.62 -0.47 -1.40
C THR A 453 -21.37 0.57 -2.23
N GLY A 454 -21.90 0.18 -3.40
CA GLY A 454 -22.69 1.04 -4.28
C GLY A 454 -21.86 1.83 -5.27
N ASN A 455 -20.61 1.42 -5.55
CA ASN A 455 -19.83 2.02 -6.63
C ASN A 455 -20.02 1.29 -7.95
N PHE A 456 -19.95 2.06 -9.03
CA PHE A 456 -20.17 1.65 -10.42
C PHE A 456 -18.84 1.61 -11.18
N SER A 457 -18.71 0.68 -12.11
CA SER A 457 -17.68 0.71 -13.16
C SER A 457 -18.22 0.11 -14.46
N GLY A 458 -17.56 0.40 -15.59
CA GLY A 458 -17.92 -0.13 -16.92
C GLY A 458 -17.48 -1.58 -17.15
N GLY A 459 -17.01 -2.24 -16.09
CA GLY A 459 -16.39 -3.57 -16.12
C GLY A 459 -14.87 -3.54 -15.95
N GLY A 460 -14.28 -4.68 -15.57
CA GLY A 460 -12.82 -4.86 -15.53
C GLY A 460 -12.06 -3.90 -14.60
N ARG A 461 -11.04 -3.21 -15.17
CA ARG A 461 -10.14 -2.24 -14.49
C ARG A 461 -10.61 -0.78 -14.63
N ASP A 462 -11.85 -0.56 -15.07
CA ASP A 462 -12.35 0.79 -15.28
C ASP A 462 -12.39 1.58 -13.97
N LYS A 463 -12.25 2.91 -14.12
CA LYS A 463 -12.41 3.84 -13.00
C LYS A 463 -13.74 3.60 -12.31
N VAL A 464 -13.70 3.65 -10.99
CA VAL A 464 -14.84 3.37 -10.12
C VAL A 464 -15.49 4.69 -9.73
N TYR A 465 -16.82 4.76 -9.85
CA TYR A 465 -17.62 5.95 -9.58
C TYR A 465 -18.63 5.67 -8.46
N PRO A 466 -18.67 6.45 -7.38
CA PRO A 466 -19.75 6.35 -6.41
C PRO A 466 -21.09 6.68 -7.07
N TYR A 467 -22.19 6.08 -6.59
CA TYR A 467 -23.52 6.25 -7.20
C TYR A 467 -23.94 7.71 -7.42
N ASN A 468 -23.50 8.64 -6.57
CA ASN A 468 -23.83 10.06 -6.66
C ASN A 468 -23.06 10.82 -7.77
N GLN A 469 -22.10 10.17 -8.41
CA GLN A 469 -21.40 10.63 -9.63
C GLN A 469 -21.91 9.90 -10.88
N VAL A 470 -22.95 9.09 -10.75
CA VAL A 470 -23.53 8.30 -11.83
C VAL A 470 -24.91 8.84 -12.15
N MET A 471 -25.15 9.13 -13.43
CA MET A 471 -26.47 9.47 -13.91
C MET A 471 -27.15 8.21 -14.45
N MET A 472 -28.38 7.96 -14.02
CA MET A 472 -29.21 6.89 -14.55
C MET A 472 -30.08 7.44 -15.70
N ILE A 473 -30.18 6.69 -16.79
CA ILE A 473 -31.11 6.97 -17.89
C ILE A 473 -32.13 5.85 -17.93
N ILE A 474 -33.42 6.18 -17.84
CA ILE A 474 -34.53 5.23 -17.99
C ILE A 474 -35.38 5.69 -19.17
N ASP A 475 -35.45 4.87 -20.22
CA ASP A 475 -36.21 5.18 -21.45
C ASP A 475 -35.95 6.63 -21.96
N ASP A 476 -34.66 6.95 -22.11
CA ASP A 476 -34.10 8.25 -22.56
C ASP A 476 -34.24 9.41 -21.56
N MET A 477 -34.97 9.26 -20.46
CA MET A 477 -35.07 10.26 -19.40
C MET A 477 -33.94 10.15 -18.38
N GLN A 478 -33.36 11.29 -17.98
CA GLN A 478 -32.26 11.35 -17.01
C GLN A 478 -32.75 11.44 -15.55
N TYR A 479 -32.05 10.74 -14.66
CA TYR A 479 -32.32 10.69 -13.23
C TYR A 479 -31.01 10.71 -12.44
N LYS A 480 -30.95 11.56 -11.41
CA LYS A 480 -29.81 11.64 -10.50
C LYS A 480 -29.99 10.62 -9.39
N ILE A 481 -29.01 9.76 -9.15
CA ILE A 481 -29.06 8.76 -8.07
C ILE A 481 -28.62 9.43 -6.75
N ASN A 482 -29.54 9.53 -5.79
CA ASN A 482 -29.28 10.12 -4.48
C ASN A 482 -28.94 9.08 -3.43
N LEU A 483 -29.44 7.86 -3.59
CA LEU A 483 -29.13 6.74 -2.72
C LEU A 483 -29.29 5.42 -3.49
N LEU A 484 -28.36 4.51 -3.24
CA LEU A 484 -28.42 3.14 -3.73
C LEU A 484 -28.38 2.17 -2.54
N ASN A 485 -29.42 1.36 -2.40
CA ASN A 485 -29.45 0.28 -1.42
C ASN A 485 -29.35 -1.07 -2.14
N ILE A 486 -28.51 -1.96 -1.59
CA ILE A 486 -28.26 -3.30 -2.12
C ILE A 486 -28.72 -4.32 -1.09
N ASN A 487 -29.64 -5.21 -1.46
CA ASN A 487 -30.16 -6.27 -0.59
C ASN A 487 -30.22 -7.60 -1.34
N LYS A 488 -29.46 -8.61 -0.89
CA LYS A 488 -29.41 -9.96 -1.51
C LYS A 488 -29.25 -9.91 -3.04
N SER A 489 -28.32 -9.07 -3.51
CA SER A 489 -28.05 -8.84 -4.93
C SER A 489 -29.20 -8.21 -5.73
N LYS A 490 -30.12 -7.51 -5.06
CA LYS A 490 -31.10 -6.63 -5.70
C LYS A 490 -30.84 -5.17 -5.36
N PHE A 491 -31.06 -4.31 -6.34
CA PHE A 491 -30.82 -2.87 -6.25
C PHE A 491 -32.12 -2.09 -6.01
N ILE A 492 -32.07 -1.16 -5.07
CA ILE A 492 -33.13 -0.18 -4.84
C ILE A 492 -32.53 1.20 -5.06
N PHE A 493 -33.00 1.88 -6.10
CA PHE A 493 -32.55 3.22 -6.46
C PHE A 493 -33.51 4.26 -5.91
N TYR A 494 -32.96 5.31 -5.31
CA TYR A 494 -33.68 6.53 -4.97
C TYR A 494 -33.08 7.65 -5.78
N CYS A 495 -33.90 8.25 -6.64
CA CYS A 495 -33.48 9.23 -7.60
C CYS A 495 -34.33 10.50 -7.49
N ASP A 496 -33.77 11.61 -7.94
CA ASP A 496 -34.56 12.78 -8.30
C ASP A 496 -34.74 12.81 -9.81
N LYS A 497 -35.86 13.38 -10.26
CA LYS A 497 -36.03 13.65 -11.69
C LYS A 497 -34.94 14.64 -12.13
N GLY A 498 -34.20 14.30 -13.20
CA GLY A 498 -33.21 15.20 -13.77
C GLY A 498 -33.85 16.54 -14.11
N ILE A 499 -33.44 17.60 -13.42
CA ILE A 499 -33.86 18.97 -13.69
C ILE A 499 -32.71 19.68 -14.38
N SER A 500 -32.94 20.10 -15.62
CA SER A 500 -32.03 20.88 -16.48
C SER A 500 -30.84 20.13 -17.10
N GLN A 501 -30.26 20.74 -18.13
CA GLN A 501 -29.14 20.26 -18.94
C GLN A 501 -27.86 20.05 -18.09
N GLU A 502 -27.76 18.94 -17.35
CA GLU A 502 -26.53 18.62 -16.60
C GLU A 502 -25.40 18.15 -17.55
N TRP A 503 -25.74 17.58 -18.71
CA TRP A 503 -24.77 17.05 -19.67
C TRP A 503 -24.93 17.63 -21.08
N VAL A 504 -23.79 17.69 -21.76
CA VAL A 504 -23.61 18.13 -23.14
C VAL A 504 -22.94 16.99 -23.88
N ILE A 505 -23.45 16.64 -25.05
CA ILE A 505 -22.87 15.59 -25.87
C ILE A 505 -22.00 16.25 -26.92
N VAL A 506 -20.68 16.02 -26.89
CA VAL A 506 -19.72 16.56 -27.86
C VAL A 506 -19.10 15.40 -28.62
N ASP A 507 -19.32 15.33 -29.94
CA ASP A 507 -18.91 14.21 -30.81
C ASP A 507 -19.28 12.81 -30.28
N GLY A 508 -20.45 12.71 -29.63
CA GLY A 508 -20.96 11.46 -29.06
C GLY A 508 -20.51 11.15 -27.63
N GLU A 509 -19.56 11.90 -27.07
CA GLU A 509 -19.11 11.77 -25.67
C GLU A 509 -19.86 12.76 -24.77
N TYR A 510 -20.14 12.37 -23.51
CA TYR A 510 -20.87 13.20 -22.56
C TYR A 510 -19.91 14.03 -21.70
N TYR A 511 -20.19 15.33 -21.61
CA TYR A 511 -19.43 16.30 -20.82
C TYR A 511 -20.35 17.02 -19.85
N ASP A 512 -19.84 17.37 -18.67
CA ASP A 512 -20.57 18.24 -17.76
C ASP A 512 -20.80 19.58 -18.47
N VAL A 513 -21.99 20.15 -18.31
CA VAL A 513 -22.34 21.46 -18.88
C VAL A 513 -21.38 22.57 -18.45
N SER A 514 -20.75 22.45 -17.26
CA SER A 514 -19.74 23.39 -16.79
C SER A 514 -18.43 23.31 -17.58
N ASP A 515 -18.14 22.19 -18.21
CA ASP A 515 -16.85 21.93 -18.86
C ASP A 515 -16.85 22.33 -20.33
N VAL A 516 -18.04 22.50 -20.91
CA VAL A 516 -18.21 22.94 -22.29
C VAL A 516 -18.48 24.46 -22.33
N LYS A 517 -17.87 25.14 -23.30
CA LYS A 517 -18.11 26.57 -23.56
C LYS A 517 -18.36 26.84 -25.04
N ILE A 518 -19.28 27.76 -25.32
CA ILE A 518 -19.49 28.29 -26.67
C ILE A 518 -18.69 29.58 -26.80
N ILE A 519 -17.88 29.66 -27.85
CA ILE A 519 -17.09 30.84 -28.19
C ILE A 519 -17.72 31.47 -29.41
N LYS A 520 -17.92 32.79 -29.38
CA LYS A 520 -18.32 33.58 -30.56
C LYS A 520 -17.34 34.73 -30.73
N GLY A 521 -16.53 34.69 -31.79
CA GLY A 521 -15.41 35.62 -31.95
C GLY A 521 -14.40 35.46 -30.81
N THR A 522 -14.26 36.48 -29.96
CA THR A 522 -13.38 36.48 -28.77
C THR A 522 -14.11 36.29 -27.44
N SER A 523 -15.44 36.22 -27.46
CA SER A 523 -16.25 36.11 -26.24
C SER A 523 -16.62 34.66 -25.93
N ILE A 524 -16.59 34.29 -24.64
CA ILE A 524 -16.85 32.96 -24.12
C ILE A 524 -18.17 32.95 -23.35
N TYR A 525 -19.02 31.97 -23.64
CA TYR A 525 -20.34 31.80 -23.05
C TYR A 525 -20.49 30.41 -22.45
N GLY A 526 -21.06 30.33 -21.25
CA GLY A 526 -21.63 29.09 -20.74
C GLY A 526 -22.87 28.68 -21.54
N LEU A 527 -23.27 27.41 -21.46
CA LEU A 527 -24.46 26.94 -22.16
C LEU A 527 -25.78 27.42 -21.52
N ASP A 528 -25.72 27.90 -20.28
CA ASP A 528 -26.76 28.69 -19.64
C ASP A 528 -26.92 30.08 -20.30
N GLN A 529 -25.87 30.60 -20.94
CA GLN A 529 -25.85 31.90 -21.63
C GLN A 529 -26.06 31.77 -23.15
N ALA A 530 -25.62 30.65 -23.74
CA ALA A 530 -25.73 30.33 -25.16
C ALA A 530 -26.77 29.23 -25.40
N ILE A 531 -28.04 29.62 -25.40
CA ILE A 531 -29.18 28.69 -25.45
C ILE A 531 -29.43 28.25 -26.90
N VAL A 532 -29.47 26.95 -27.14
CA VAL A 532 -29.82 26.39 -28.46
C VAL A 532 -31.33 26.44 -28.65
N VAL A 533 -31.79 27.30 -29.56
CA VAL A 533 -33.23 27.52 -29.83
C VAL A 533 -33.79 26.44 -30.76
N GLN A 534 -33.00 26.09 -31.77
CA GLN A 534 -33.23 24.99 -32.71
C GLN A 534 -31.87 24.63 -33.31
N ARG A 535 -31.80 23.56 -34.10
CA ARG A 535 -30.55 23.15 -34.75
C ARG A 535 -29.87 24.32 -35.47
N ASN A 536 -28.62 24.58 -35.09
CA ASN A 536 -27.75 25.64 -35.61
C ASN A 536 -28.27 27.08 -35.41
N LEU A 537 -29.16 27.30 -34.42
CA LEU A 537 -29.62 28.63 -34.03
C LEU A 537 -29.44 28.81 -32.51
N ILE A 538 -28.52 29.70 -32.14
CA ILE A 538 -28.10 29.93 -30.75
C ILE A 538 -28.59 31.31 -30.30
N ARG A 539 -29.11 31.42 -29.08
CA ARG A 539 -29.50 32.68 -28.46
C ARG A 539 -28.51 33.07 -27.36
N ILE A 540 -27.90 34.24 -27.49
CA ILE A 540 -26.97 34.83 -26.52
C ILE A 540 -27.45 36.25 -26.19
N GLY A 541 -27.53 36.59 -24.90
CA GLY A 541 -27.90 37.96 -24.47
C GLY A 541 -29.25 38.44 -25.01
N GLY A 542 -30.18 37.52 -25.28
CA GLY A 542 -31.49 37.83 -25.83
C GLY A 542 -31.57 37.87 -27.37
N GLN A 543 -30.45 37.94 -28.08
CA GLN A 543 -30.35 37.93 -29.55
C GLN A 543 -30.12 36.52 -30.10
N GLN A 544 -30.63 36.23 -31.30
CA GLN A 544 -30.44 34.93 -31.97
C GLN A 544 -29.41 35.04 -33.09
N TYR A 545 -28.56 34.03 -33.19
CA TYR A 545 -27.47 33.92 -34.16
C TYR A 545 -27.56 32.56 -34.86
N LYS A 546 -27.45 32.57 -36.19
CA LYS A 546 -27.23 31.32 -36.94
C LYS A 546 -25.78 30.88 -36.72
N LEU A 547 -25.56 29.57 -36.62
CA LEU A 547 -24.23 29.00 -36.54
C LEU A 547 -23.46 29.33 -37.83
N ASP A 548 -22.25 29.86 -37.66
CA ASP A 548 -21.30 30.20 -38.72
C ASP A 548 -19.87 29.95 -38.21
N SER A 549 -18.86 30.34 -38.99
CA SER A 549 -17.44 30.12 -38.66
C SER A 549 -16.94 30.90 -37.43
N ASP A 550 -17.68 31.90 -36.96
CA ASP A 550 -17.30 32.66 -35.77
C ASP A 550 -17.62 31.90 -34.48
N PHE A 551 -18.41 30.83 -34.57
CA PHE A 551 -18.73 29.95 -33.45
C PHE A 551 -17.73 28.79 -33.33
N LYS A 552 -17.16 28.66 -32.13
CA LYS A 552 -16.30 27.54 -31.74
C LYS A 552 -16.78 26.93 -30.42
N CYS A 553 -16.38 25.68 -30.16
CA CYS A 553 -16.64 25.00 -28.90
C CYS A 553 -15.32 24.75 -28.17
N ARG A 554 -15.27 25.01 -26.86
CA ARG A 554 -14.15 24.60 -26.02
C ARG A 554 -14.56 23.40 -25.17
N VAL A 555 -13.77 22.34 -25.25
CA VAL A 555 -13.90 21.10 -24.47
C VAL A 555 -12.49 20.56 -24.19
N ASP A 556 -12.23 20.04 -22.98
CA ASP A 556 -10.92 19.53 -22.55
C ASP A 556 -9.74 20.48 -22.85
N ASN A 557 -9.93 21.78 -22.61
CA ASN A 557 -8.98 22.87 -22.92
C ASN A 557 -8.57 22.99 -24.40
N LYS A 558 -9.29 22.35 -25.32
CA LYS A 558 -9.09 22.44 -26.76
C LYS A 558 -10.27 23.13 -27.43
N ILE A 559 -10.00 23.84 -28.51
CA ILE A 559 -11.00 24.59 -29.26
C ILE A 559 -11.24 23.92 -30.61
N TYR A 560 -12.51 23.67 -30.90
CA TYR A 560 -12.97 23.02 -32.12
C TYR A 560 -13.94 23.91 -32.88
N ALA A 561 -13.93 23.79 -34.21
CA ALA A 561 -15.04 24.30 -35.01
C ALA A 561 -16.33 23.56 -34.63
N ILE A 562 -17.48 24.21 -34.71
CA ILE A 562 -18.77 23.55 -34.52
C ILE A 562 -19.35 23.26 -35.90
N ASN A 563 -19.50 21.97 -36.24
CA ASN A 563 -20.18 21.54 -37.47
C ASN A 563 -21.69 21.70 -37.32
N SER A 564 -22.22 21.27 -36.17
CA SER A 564 -23.62 21.50 -35.83
C SER A 564 -23.85 21.51 -34.32
N ILE A 565 -24.92 22.17 -33.90
CA ILE A 565 -25.36 22.22 -32.51
C ILE A 565 -26.88 22.15 -32.44
N GLU A 566 -27.41 21.30 -31.58
CA GLU A 566 -28.86 21.15 -31.37
C GLU A 566 -29.21 20.79 -29.93
N TYR A 567 -30.47 21.01 -29.53
CA TYR A 567 -30.97 20.54 -28.25
C TYR A 567 -31.87 19.33 -28.47
N SER A 568 -31.56 18.22 -27.81
CA SER A 568 -32.41 17.02 -27.81
C SER A 568 -33.32 17.05 -26.60
N SER A 569 -34.63 17.23 -26.83
CA SER A 569 -35.64 17.15 -25.78
C SER A 569 -35.81 15.73 -25.23
N ALA A 570 -35.46 14.71 -26.01
CA ALA A 570 -35.47 13.32 -25.57
C ALA A 570 -34.34 13.07 -24.56
N LEU A 571 -33.12 13.53 -24.87
CA LEU A 571 -31.95 13.34 -24.00
C LEU A 571 -31.81 14.44 -22.94
N LEU A 572 -32.62 15.49 -23.01
CA LEU A 572 -32.49 16.72 -22.22
C LEU A 572 -31.08 17.36 -22.28
N ALA A 573 -30.37 17.18 -23.39
CA ALA A 573 -28.97 17.56 -23.54
C ALA A 573 -28.74 18.40 -24.81
N THR A 574 -27.75 19.29 -24.76
CA THR A 574 -27.21 19.96 -25.95
C THR A 574 -26.23 19.01 -26.64
N ILE A 575 -26.40 18.80 -27.94
CA ILE A 575 -25.54 17.97 -28.78
C ILE A 575 -24.72 18.90 -29.68
N ILE A 576 -23.40 18.74 -29.66
CA ILE A 576 -22.43 19.50 -30.45
C ILE A 576 -21.61 18.51 -31.28
N ASP A 577 -21.75 18.61 -32.60
CA ASP A 577 -20.86 17.95 -33.55
C ASP A 577 -19.68 18.90 -33.82
N ILE A 578 -18.47 18.45 -33.47
CA ILE A 578 -17.25 19.24 -33.62
C ILE A 578 -16.50 18.87 -34.90
N GLY A 579 -15.97 19.89 -35.57
CA GLY A 579 -15.14 19.74 -36.76
C GLY A 579 -13.66 19.62 -36.46
N SER A 580 -12.83 20.04 -37.41
CA SER A 580 -11.38 20.12 -37.21
C SER A 580 -11.05 20.97 -35.97
N LEU A 581 -9.94 20.63 -35.30
CA LEU A 581 -9.24 21.55 -34.40
C LEU A 581 -9.17 22.90 -35.11
N ALA A 582 -9.82 23.91 -34.53
CA ALA A 582 -9.85 25.21 -35.14
C ALA A 582 -8.46 25.82 -34.99
N ASP A 583 -7.87 26.31 -36.08
CA ASP A 583 -6.57 26.99 -36.05
C ASP A 583 -6.59 28.06 -34.93
N THR A 584 -5.61 27.95 -34.03
CA THR A 584 -5.45 28.73 -32.81
C THR A 584 -4.98 30.14 -33.11
N THR A 585 -5.77 30.89 -33.88
CA THR A 585 -5.96 32.29 -33.49
C THR A 585 -6.85 32.20 -32.24
N LEU A 586 -6.27 31.95 -31.07
CA LEU A 586 -5.38 32.90 -30.41
C LEU A 586 -4.08 32.27 -29.90
N ALA A 587 -2.95 32.59 -30.55
CA ALA A 587 -1.60 32.14 -30.18
C ALA A 587 -1.14 32.55 -28.76
N ASN A 588 -1.93 33.35 -28.05
CA ASN A 588 -1.61 33.96 -26.76
C ASN A 588 -2.36 33.33 -25.57
N GLN A 589 -3.21 32.31 -25.79
CA GLN A 589 -3.87 31.65 -24.67
C GLN A 589 -2.89 30.63 -24.04
N PRO A 590 -2.57 30.75 -22.74
CA PRO A 590 -1.74 29.77 -22.06
C PRO A 590 -2.41 28.40 -21.98
N LEU A 591 -1.65 27.34 -22.29
CA LEU A 591 -1.97 25.96 -21.94
C LEU A 591 -1.75 25.71 -20.44
N GLU A 592 -0.83 26.46 -19.85
CA GLU A 592 -0.47 26.38 -18.44
C GLU A 592 -0.19 27.79 -17.92
N ILE A 593 -0.67 28.08 -16.71
CA ILE A 593 -0.38 29.34 -16.01
C ILE A 593 0.37 29.00 -14.73
N VAL A 594 1.52 29.64 -14.52
CA VAL A 594 2.35 29.43 -13.34
C VAL A 594 2.47 30.74 -12.58
N PHE A 595 2.09 30.72 -11.30
CA PHE A 595 2.17 31.88 -10.43
C PHE A 595 3.48 31.86 -9.65
N PHE A 596 4.23 32.96 -9.68
CA PHE A 596 5.50 33.11 -8.97
C PHE A 596 5.41 34.17 -7.88
N LYS A 597 5.84 33.83 -6.66
CA LYS A 597 6.02 34.80 -5.57
C LYS A 597 7.53 35.00 -5.36
N GLY A 598 8.04 36.16 -5.77
CA GLY A 598 9.49 36.35 -5.92
C GLY A 598 10.05 35.37 -6.97
N ASN A 599 11.15 34.69 -6.64
CA ASN A 599 11.78 33.70 -7.55
C ASN A 599 11.27 32.25 -7.34
N SER A 600 10.25 32.04 -6.51
CA SER A 600 9.72 30.70 -6.22
C SER A 600 8.37 30.48 -6.89
N ARG A 601 8.18 29.30 -7.50
CA ARG A 601 6.87 28.84 -7.96
C ARG A 601 5.93 28.74 -6.77
N TYR A 602 4.79 29.41 -6.87
CA TYR A 602 3.77 29.50 -5.83
C TYR A 602 2.57 28.59 -6.11
N GLN A 603 2.10 28.58 -7.36
CA GLN A 603 0.98 27.73 -7.81
C GLN A 603 1.17 27.38 -9.28
N GLU A 604 0.87 26.14 -9.65
CA GLU A 604 0.82 25.67 -11.04
C GLU A 604 -0.64 25.40 -11.42
N GLY A 605 -1.06 25.91 -12.57
CA GLY A 605 -2.45 25.87 -13.02
C GLY A 605 -3.37 26.86 -12.29
N THR A 606 -4.63 26.85 -12.68
CA THR A 606 -5.65 27.85 -12.30
C THR A 606 -6.65 27.35 -11.27
N SER A 607 -6.43 26.16 -10.71
CA SER A 607 -7.27 25.58 -9.65
C SER A 607 -7.30 26.50 -8.41
N ASN A 608 -8.51 26.88 -7.98
CA ASN A 608 -8.75 27.85 -6.90
C ASN A 608 -8.10 29.23 -7.13
N VAL A 609 -7.91 29.60 -8.40
CA VAL A 609 -7.40 30.92 -8.78
C VAL A 609 -8.51 31.75 -9.42
N SER A 610 -8.61 33.01 -9.00
CA SER A 610 -9.56 33.99 -9.55
C SER A 610 -8.89 35.34 -9.80
N ILE A 611 -9.41 36.11 -10.74
CA ILE A 611 -8.96 37.46 -11.10
C ILE A 611 -10.12 38.44 -10.96
N TYR A 612 -9.88 39.60 -10.38
CA TYR A 612 -10.91 40.61 -10.13
C TYR A 612 -11.06 41.54 -11.32
N THR A 613 -12.24 41.54 -11.95
CA THR A 613 -12.57 42.45 -13.05
C THR A 613 -14.09 42.61 -13.20
N GLY A 614 -14.54 43.70 -13.82
CA GLY A 614 -15.97 43.94 -14.01
C GLY A 614 -16.79 43.93 -12.71
N SER A 615 -16.17 44.38 -11.60
CA SER A 615 -16.72 44.37 -10.23
C SER A 615 -16.97 43.00 -9.60
N LYS A 616 -16.37 41.92 -10.13
CA LYS A 616 -16.51 40.55 -9.59
C LYS A 616 -15.22 39.74 -9.72
N TRP A 617 -15.13 38.66 -8.97
CA TRP A 617 -14.08 37.66 -9.13
C TRP A 617 -14.48 36.69 -10.24
N LEU A 618 -13.57 36.46 -11.20
CA LEU A 618 -13.73 35.52 -12.30
C LEU A 618 -12.66 34.43 -12.21
N THR A 619 -12.97 33.20 -12.59
CA THR A 619 -11.94 32.18 -12.78
C THR A 619 -11.19 32.44 -14.09
N PHE A 620 -9.95 31.94 -14.20
CA PHE A 620 -9.15 32.10 -15.42
C PHE A 620 -9.78 31.41 -16.64
N ASP A 621 -10.70 30.47 -16.42
CA ASP A 621 -11.45 29.80 -17.49
C ASP A 621 -12.57 30.67 -18.08
N GLN A 622 -12.93 31.78 -17.42
CA GLN A 622 -13.97 32.72 -17.84
C GLN A 622 -13.43 33.92 -18.61
N ILE A 623 -12.11 34.09 -18.67
CA ILE A 623 -11.45 35.20 -19.36
C ILE A 623 -10.61 34.68 -20.52
N PHE A 624 -10.24 35.59 -21.40
CA PHE A 624 -9.37 35.29 -22.54
C PHE A 624 -8.07 36.08 -22.43
N ILE A 625 -6.91 35.43 -22.39
CA ILE A 625 -5.61 36.14 -22.35
C ILE A 625 -5.28 36.60 -23.77
N SER A 626 -5.51 37.89 -24.05
CA SER A 626 -5.28 38.46 -25.37
C SER A 626 -3.80 38.59 -25.70
N ASP A 627 -2.97 38.86 -24.70
CA ASP A 627 -1.52 38.93 -24.76
C ASP A 627 -0.96 38.89 -23.32
N PRO A 628 0.36 38.81 -23.11
CA PRO A 628 0.92 38.67 -21.76
C PRO A 628 0.51 39.82 -20.81
N ALA A 629 0.19 41.00 -21.32
CA ALA A 629 -0.18 42.15 -20.50
C ALA A 629 -1.71 42.36 -20.37
N HIS A 630 -2.55 41.67 -21.15
CA HIS A 630 -3.98 41.94 -21.22
C HIS A 630 -4.84 40.68 -21.27
N PHE A 631 -6.05 40.79 -20.74
CA PHE A 631 -7.09 39.78 -20.88
C PHE A 631 -8.42 40.43 -21.22
N THR A 632 -9.30 39.71 -21.91
CA THR A 632 -10.63 40.16 -22.28
C THR A 632 -11.71 39.40 -21.53
N TYR A 633 -12.80 40.11 -21.22
CA TYR A 633 -14.02 39.56 -20.65
C TYR A 633 -15.22 40.35 -21.17
N GLN A 634 -16.23 39.67 -21.74
CA GLN A 634 -17.44 40.28 -22.31
C GLN A 634 -17.12 41.46 -23.25
N ASP A 635 -16.28 41.20 -24.26
CA ASP A 635 -15.82 42.17 -25.26
C ASP A 635 -15.04 43.39 -24.72
N THR A 636 -14.70 43.42 -23.42
CA THR A 636 -13.90 44.47 -22.80
C THR A 636 -12.50 43.96 -22.52
N SER A 637 -11.47 44.71 -22.90
CA SER A 637 -10.07 44.42 -22.59
C SER A 637 -9.67 45.04 -21.24
N TYR A 638 -8.91 44.29 -20.45
CA TYR A 638 -8.43 44.63 -19.12
C TYR A 638 -6.92 44.35 -19.03
N ASN A 639 -6.24 45.09 -18.17
CA ASN A 639 -4.82 44.86 -17.89
C ASN A 639 -4.66 43.66 -16.96
N LEU A 640 -3.77 42.74 -17.33
CA LEU A 640 -3.36 41.62 -16.48
C LEU A 640 -2.35 42.09 -15.43
N ILE A 641 -1.41 42.97 -15.83
CA ILE A 641 -0.51 43.65 -14.90
C ILE A 641 -1.34 44.62 -14.05
N GLU A 642 -1.09 44.65 -12.73
CA GLU A 642 -1.87 45.34 -11.70
C GLU A 642 -3.22 44.69 -11.35
N ALA A 643 -3.63 43.61 -12.03
CA ALA A 643 -4.86 42.92 -11.68
C ALA A 643 -4.79 42.29 -10.29
N LYS A 644 -5.91 42.33 -9.54
CA LYS A 644 -6.01 41.58 -8.29
C LYS A 644 -6.30 40.12 -8.60
N ILE A 645 -5.50 39.24 -8.02
CA ILE A 645 -5.60 37.78 -8.17
C ILE A 645 -5.83 37.18 -6.79
N LYS A 646 -6.78 36.26 -6.67
CA LYS A 646 -7.03 35.49 -5.45
C LYS A 646 -6.62 34.05 -5.70
N ILE A 647 -5.74 33.52 -4.85
CA ILE A 647 -5.32 32.11 -4.86
C ILE A 647 -5.71 31.51 -3.50
N ASN A 648 -6.66 30.58 -3.51
CA ASN A 648 -7.38 30.14 -2.31
C ASN A 648 -8.00 31.36 -1.58
N ASP A 649 -7.62 31.62 -0.33
CA ASP A 649 -8.16 32.73 0.48
C ASP A 649 -7.27 33.97 0.51
N LYS A 650 -6.16 33.98 -0.23
CA LYS A 650 -5.18 35.07 -0.23
C LYS A 650 -5.29 35.93 -1.49
N GLU A 651 -5.17 37.24 -1.31
CA GLU A 651 -5.20 38.22 -2.40
C GLU A 651 -3.80 38.69 -2.75
N PHE A 652 -3.58 38.83 -4.04
CA PHE A 652 -2.33 39.19 -4.66
C PHE A 652 -2.58 40.23 -5.73
N LYS A 653 -1.51 40.89 -6.13
CA LYS A 653 -1.45 41.76 -7.30
C LYS A 653 -0.47 41.18 -8.29
N ALA A 654 -0.88 41.08 -9.55
CA ALA A 654 0.04 40.74 -10.64
C ALA A 654 0.99 41.90 -10.88
N THR A 655 2.30 41.66 -10.76
CA THR A 655 3.35 42.67 -10.91
C THR A 655 4.07 42.58 -12.24
N ASP A 656 4.17 41.38 -12.82
CA ASP A 656 4.78 41.14 -14.12
C ASP A 656 4.27 39.84 -14.73
N THR A 657 4.56 39.63 -16.02
CA THR A 657 4.15 38.43 -16.76
C THR A 657 5.22 38.02 -17.76
N ALA A 658 5.44 36.71 -17.94
CA ALA A 658 6.35 36.19 -18.97
C ALA A 658 5.69 35.10 -19.81
N TRP A 659 5.80 35.22 -21.13
CA TRP A 659 5.21 34.28 -22.08
C TRP A 659 6.25 33.37 -22.71
N HIS A 660 6.04 32.07 -22.57
CA HIS A 660 6.89 31.02 -23.14
C HIS A 660 6.22 30.41 -24.37
N GLY A 661 6.30 31.09 -25.51
CA GLY A 661 5.53 30.72 -26.71
C GLY A 661 5.76 29.30 -27.26
N ALA A 662 6.91 28.67 -27.00
CA ALA A 662 7.18 27.30 -27.44
C ALA A 662 6.44 26.23 -26.61
N THR A 663 6.17 26.53 -25.34
CA THR A 663 5.47 25.64 -24.40
C THR A 663 4.06 26.15 -24.06
N GLN A 664 3.70 27.34 -24.54
CA GLN A 664 2.46 28.05 -24.25
C GLN A 664 2.21 28.21 -22.75
N VAL A 665 3.27 28.45 -21.98
CA VAL A 665 3.20 28.72 -20.54
C VAL A 665 3.18 30.23 -20.32
N LEU A 666 2.24 30.72 -19.51
CA LEU A 666 2.23 32.09 -19.02
C LEU A 666 2.63 32.11 -17.55
N ASP A 667 3.78 32.72 -17.26
CA ASP A 667 4.19 33.02 -15.90
C ASP A 667 3.53 34.33 -15.47
N ILE A 668 2.93 34.35 -14.28
CA ILE A 668 2.39 35.55 -13.65
C ILE A 668 3.13 35.76 -12.32
N TYR A 669 3.87 36.85 -12.23
CA TYR A 669 4.56 37.25 -11.01
C TYR A 669 3.59 38.00 -10.11
N ILE A 670 3.51 37.59 -8.86
CA ILE A 670 2.52 38.07 -7.89
C ILE A 670 3.17 38.57 -6.60
N GLU A 671 2.57 39.63 -6.04
CA GLU A 671 2.89 40.18 -4.73
C GLU A 671 1.64 40.15 -3.85
N GLU A 672 1.77 39.73 -2.58
CA GLU A 672 0.64 39.60 -1.65
C GLU A 672 0.16 41.00 -1.23
N LEU A 673 -1.17 41.21 -1.26
CA LEU A 673 -1.81 42.51 -0.99
C LEU A 673 -2.12 42.76 0.49
#